data_AF-A0A0D1BT92-F1
#
_entry.id   AF-A0A0D1BT92-F1
#
_cell.length_a   1.000
_cell.length_b   1.000
_cell.length_c   1.000
_cell.angle_alpha   90.00
_cell.angle_beta   90.00
_cell.angle_gamma   90.00
#
_symmetry.space_group_name_H-M   'P 1'
#
loop_
_entity.id
_entity.type
_entity.pdbx_description
1 polymer ?
#
loop_
_entity_poly.entity_id
_entity_poly.type
_entity_poly.pdbx_seq_one_letter_code
_entity_poly.pdbx_strand_id
1 'polypeptide(L)'
;MFERNLFNIINKYLPIGSEIIVEEDNNNEPLIIRADLNGYGLGEIIVGYRWQGENYIMVLEKYYNHWCVIDNIKGKGYDISYLKVAPITDNTIDNLIIGWRRGAIWSELDILQWTPYGFKRVIDEGIYYSKIEVENIKSVKAMNGKNEIALWLHDTAEAYKVEVYRWSLGKLVKAEDVYPYYFEKVIDFYKRKVKEEPDFPVYWYYLADAQIKGMMYEDALKSIDKALELPKAYPSKRELLKLKDYILLFIKCKNISLYPAPINTIKGVKWGYINEKGEFLIKPIYDLALEFQCNGLAVVEIDDFYGIIDENGDYIVKHKYGFISEFSEGRAIVIDNERFNIINEKGEELISKTENYSYIGNFKEGRAQYGIIDPNKGYLYGYLDRDGKEIIPAQYEYANDFYKEKAVVRIKENEYALINVDGEILNKYEYASVGNLREGLLSFKEDMGGKYGFIDEDGNVVIKPQFTYAQDFSEGRAVVNASGNTINNYGVIDKEGNYIITPKYNDIILLGDNRMAVGIAIDKTSPFIGSKYAIADTEGNILTDFIYYGVSNYKNGIASVYDNNNTFFIDKEGNKVENLPVVEGSGTLTIENELIKAYVDYRISYFDTEGNLIWEENSVIHLNDQYKVIEEKYKPNKDYLVYYPKLKGMEDKTLEDEVNNRLKILSEVKPIEENVQLEYSYLGDFKIEFFNKNLLVLELHGYNFPFGAAHGMPNKIYTKIDLTTGEFYELKDLFKEDSNYVKVLSDIIGEQIKNNPEYSYIFPDSYNGIKEDQPFYVSKDALYIYFYPYEIAPYAAGFPTFKIPYEDIMDIINETGEFWRSFN
;
A
#
# COMPACT_ATOMS: atom_id res chain seq x y z
N MET A 1 43.83 -1.86 43.74
CA MET A 1 43.46 -2.52 45.02
C MET A 1 42.13 -3.28 44.91
N PHE A 2 41.17 -2.79 44.10
CA PHE A 2 39.88 -3.46 43.81
C PHE A 2 40.04 -4.81 43.06
N GLU A 3 40.85 -4.87 42.00
CA GLU A 3 41.05 -6.11 41.20
C GLU A 3 41.71 -7.27 41.96
N ARG A 4 42.74 -6.98 42.78
CA ARG A 4 43.38 -8.01 43.64
C ARG A 4 42.40 -8.67 44.60
N ASN A 5 41.30 -8.00 44.96
CA ASN A 5 40.28 -8.57 45.84
C ASN A 5 39.34 -9.51 45.06
N LEU A 6 38.95 -9.17 43.83
CA LEU A 6 38.13 -10.04 42.97
C LEU A 6 38.83 -11.36 42.65
N PHE A 7 40.10 -11.33 42.25
CA PHE A 7 40.87 -12.56 41.99
C PHE A 7 40.94 -13.50 43.20
N ASN A 8 41.14 -12.95 44.40
CA ASN A 8 41.15 -13.72 45.63
C ASN A 8 39.78 -14.31 45.99
N ILE A 9 38.70 -13.68 45.56
CA ILE A 9 37.34 -14.21 45.71
C ILE A 9 37.15 -15.35 44.71
N ILE A 10 37.36 -15.09 43.42
CA ILE A 10 37.14 -16.04 42.32
C ILE A 10 37.95 -17.33 42.51
N ASN A 11 39.24 -17.23 42.85
CA ASN A 11 40.14 -18.38 43.02
C ASN A 11 39.70 -19.36 44.11
N LYS A 12 38.83 -18.96 45.05
CA LYS A 12 38.28 -19.87 46.08
C LYS A 12 37.21 -20.81 45.53
N TYR A 13 36.57 -20.44 44.43
CA TYR A 13 35.44 -21.17 43.84
C TYR A 13 35.80 -21.85 42.52
N LEU A 14 36.91 -21.44 41.89
CA LEU A 14 37.44 -22.09 40.70
C LEU A 14 37.85 -23.55 40.96
N PRO A 15 37.52 -24.49 40.06
CA PRO A 15 38.03 -25.85 40.14
C PRO A 15 39.56 -25.90 40.12
N ILE A 16 40.15 -26.85 40.86
CA ILE A 16 41.61 -27.05 40.86
C ILE A 16 42.07 -27.38 39.42
N GLY A 17 43.09 -26.67 38.94
CA GLY A 17 43.63 -26.82 37.60
C GLY A 17 42.83 -26.11 36.51
N SER A 18 41.93 -25.19 36.87
CA SER A 18 41.29 -24.28 35.92
C SER A 18 42.12 -23.01 35.71
N GLU A 19 41.90 -22.35 34.57
CA GLU A 19 42.57 -21.12 34.16
C GLU A 19 41.53 -20.08 33.76
N ILE A 20 41.64 -18.85 34.26
CA ILE A 20 40.77 -17.74 33.84
C ILE A 20 41.12 -17.39 32.39
N ILE A 21 40.11 -17.28 31.54
CA ILE A 21 40.28 -16.91 30.13
C ILE A 21 40.62 -15.42 30.07
N VAL A 22 41.53 -15.06 29.17
CA VAL A 22 41.92 -13.67 28.90
C VAL A 22 41.46 -13.28 27.51
N GLU A 23 40.97 -12.05 27.34
CA GLU A 23 40.52 -11.55 26.06
C GLU A 23 41.72 -11.03 25.25
N GLU A 24 42.12 -11.78 24.22
CA GLU A 24 43.31 -11.46 23.38
C GLU A 24 43.18 -10.08 22.71
N ASP A 25 41.96 -9.71 22.32
CA ASP A 25 41.66 -8.46 21.61
C ASP A 25 41.55 -7.24 22.55
N ASN A 26 41.59 -7.45 23.88
CA ASN A 26 41.48 -6.41 24.92
C ASN A 26 42.66 -6.47 25.89
N ASN A 27 43.88 -6.27 25.38
CA ASN A 27 45.12 -6.19 26.17
C ASN A 27 45.43 -7.41 27.06
N ASN A 28 44.89 -8.60 26.75
CA ASN A 28 44.97 -9.80 27.59
C ASN A 28 44.38 -9.59 29.00
N GLU A 29 43.33 -8.78 29.12
CA GLU A 29 42.61 -8.63 30.37
C GLU A 29 41.85 -9.92 30.72
N PRO A 30 41.80 -10.31 32.01
CA PRO A 30 41.02 -11.45 32.46
C PRO A 30 39.53 -11.22 32.18
N LEU A 31 38.84 -12.24 31.68
CA LEU A 31 37.43 -12.17 31.32
C LEU A 31 36.55 -12.18 32.57
N ILE A 32 36.54 -11.06 33.29
CA ILE A 32 35.84 -10.85 34.55
C ILE A 32 34.98 -9.59 34.44
N ILE A 33 33.68 -9.74 34.62
CA ILE A 33 32.72 -8.63 34.61
C ILE A 33 32.01 -8.57 35.95
N ARG A 34 31.68 -7.36 36.39
CA ARG A 34 30.76 -7.15 37.50
C ARG A 34 29.53 -6.40 37.02
N ALA A 35 28.37 -7.04 37.11
CA ALA A 35 27.10 -6.49 36.66
C ALA A 35 25.95 -6.98 37.54
N ASP A 36 24.87 -6.21 37.61
CA ASP A 36 23.66 -6.56 38.36
C ASP A 36 22.68 -7.30 37.44
N LEU A 37 22.78 -8.63 37.42
CA LEU A 37 22.00 -9.48 36.52
C LEU A 37 20.60 -9.81 37.07
N ASN A 38 20.39 -9.61 38.38
CA ASN A 38 19.12 -9.92 39.05
C ASN A 38 18.30 -8.68 39.44
N GLY A 39 18.86 -7.47 39.29
CA GLY A 39 18.18 -6.19 39.54
C GLY A 39 18.07 -5.82 41.02
N TYR A 40 18.81 -6.49 41.91
CA TYR A 40 18.78 -6.22 43.36
C TYR A 40 19.81 -5.18 43.82
N GLY A 41 20.55 -4.55 42.90
CA GLY A 41 21.51 -3.48 43.18
C GLY A 41 22.86 -3.96 43.72
N LEU A 42 23.11 -5.27 43.75
CA LEU A 42 24.34 -5.88 44.24
C LEU A 42 25.03 -6.69 43.13
N GLY A 43 25.82 -6.02 42.29
CA GLY A 43 26.41 -6.68 41.11
C GLY A 43 27.19 -7.98 41.39
N GLU A 44 26.78 -9.04 40.70
CA GLU A 44 27.41 -10.35 40.60
C GLU A 44 28.79 -10.28 39.95
N ILE A 45 29.64 -11.27 40.23
CA ILE A 45 30.91 -11.47 39.54
C ILE A 45 30.71 -12.56 38.49
N ILE A 46 30.93 -12.21 37.22
CA ILE A 46 30.93 -13.14 36.10
C ILE A 46 32.37 -13.40 35.68
N VAL A 47 32.78 -14.65 35.56
CA VAL A 47 34.13 -15.01 35.12
C VAL A 47 34.12 -16.12 34.07
N GLY A 48 34.82 -15.89 32.96
CA GLY A 48 35.14 -16.90 31.98
C GLY A 48 36.39 -17.68 32.36
N TYR A 49 36.30 -19.00 32.36
CA TYR A 49 37.43 -19.86 32.69
C TYR A 49 37.38 -21.16 31.91
N ARG A 50 38.55 -21.79 31.80
CA ARG A 50 38.76 -23.07 31.13
C ARG A 50 39.07 -24.14 32.15
N TRP A 51 38.44 -25.30 32.01
CA TRP A 51 38.67 -26.45 32.88
C TRP A 51 38.50 -27.75 32.10
N GLN A 52 39.48 -28.64 32.19
CA GLN A 52 39.50 -29.93 31.48
C GLN A 52 39.27 -29.82 29.96
N GLY A 53 39.77 -28.75 29.34
CA GLY A 53 39.63 -28.51 27.90
C GLY A 53 38.28 -27.93 27.45
N GLU A 54 37.40 -27.61 28.40
CA GLU A 54 36.08 -27.04 28.16
C GLU A 54 36.01 -25.61 28.73
N ASN A 55 35.16 -24.77 28.14
CA ASN A 55 34.98 -23.38 28.55
C ASN A 55 33.72 -23.23 29.38
N TYR A 56 33.81 -22.37 30.40
CA TYR A 56 32.75 -22.13 31.36
C TYR A 56 32.63 -20.66 31.69
N ILE A 57 31.42 -20.23 32.00
CA ILE A 57 31.14 -18.97 32.69
C ILE A 57 30.62 -19.29 34.09
N MET A 58 31.35 -18.87 35.11
CA MET A 58 30.88 -18.92 36.50
C MET A 58 30.29 -17.57 36.89
N VAL A 59 29.14 -17.62 37.55
CA VAL A 59 28.50 -16.44 38.14
C VAL A 59 28.49 -16.58 39.65
N LEU A 60 28.96 -15.55 40.36
CA LEU A 60 29.01 -15.48 41.82
C LEU A 60 28.09 -14.36 42.32
N GLU A 61 27.24 -14.70 43.29
CA GLU A 61 26.38 -13.74 44.01
C GLU A 61 26.84 -13.60 45.46
N LYS A 62 26.63 -12.42 46.05
CA LYS A 62 27.00 -12.15 47.45
C LYS A 62 25.78 -12.22 48.37
N TYR A 63 25.76 -13.19 49.27
CA TYR A 63 24.70 -13.40 50.26
C TYR A 63 25.24 -13.29 51.70
N TYR A 64 24.66 -12.40 52.52
CA TYR A 64 25.07 -12.12 53.92
C TYR A 64 26.60 -12.13 54.16
N ASN A 65 27.35 -11.39 53.34
CA ASN A 65 28.83 -11.28 53.36
C ASN A 65 29.65 -12.50 52.87
N HIS A 66 29.03 -13.54 52.33
CA HIS A 66 29.70 -14.65 51.67
C HIS A 66 29.40 -14.66 50.16
N TRP A 67 30.34 -15.16 49.35
CA TRP A 67 30.11 -15.37 47.92
C TRP A 67 29.65 -16.82 47.68
N CYS A 68 28.72 -17.00 46.76
CA CYS A 68 28.16 -18.29 46.38
C CYS A 68 28.20 -18.42 44.85
N VAL A 69 28.49 -19.61 44.33
CA VAL A 69 28.31 -19.91 42.91
C VAL A 69 26.84 -20.11 42.65
N ILE A 70 26.25 -19.25 41.81
CA ILE A 70 24.83 -19.32 41.46
C ILE A 70 24.60 -20.08 40.16
N ASP A 71 25.57 -20.04 39.24
CA ASP A 71 25.54 -20.84 38.03
C ASP A 71 26.96 -21.10 37.51
N ASN A 72 27.10 -22.16 36.72
CA ASN A 72 28.33 -22.54 36.05
C ASN A 72 27.99 -23.02 34.64
N ILE A 73 27.91 -22.07 33.72
CA ILE A 73 27.39 -22.24 32.37
C ILE A 73 28.48 -22.85 31.50
N LYS A 74 28.28 -24.09 31.06
CA LYS A 74 29.15 -24.73 30.08
C LYS A 74 28.94 -24.11 28.69
N GLY A 75 30.04 -23.68 28.09
CA GLY A 75 30.11 -23.17 26.73
C GLY A 75 30.49 -24.21 25.70
N LYS A 76 30.37 -23.83 24.44
CA LYS A 76 30.81 -24.64 23.30
C LYS A 76 32.04 -23.98 22.65
N GLY A 77 32.84 -24.74 21.89
CA GLY A 77 34.04 -24.21 21.24
C GLY A 77 35.27 -24.20 22.13
N TYR A 78 36.38 -23.64 21.64
CA TYR A 78 37.69 -23.76 22.27
C TYR A 78 38.12 -22.50 23.05
N ASP A 79 37.40 -21.39 22.92
CA ASP A 79 37.65 -20.18 23.71
C ASP A 79 36.40 -19.31 23.89
N ILE A 80 36.51 -18.21 24.64
CA ILE A 80 35.47 -17.17 24.76
C ILE A 80 36.01 -15.86 24.15
N SER A 81 35.42 -15.40 23.06
CA SER A 81 35.88 -14.23 22.30
C SER A 81 35.20 -12.92 22.68
N TYR A 82 34.12 -12.99 23.46
CA TYR A 82 33.34 -11.83 23.83
C TYR A 82 32.53 -12.14 25.08
N LEU A 83 32.51 -11.20 26.02
CA LEU A 83 31.62 -11.24 27.17
C LEU A 83 31.13 -9.82 27.45
N LYS A 84 29.82 -9.63 27.50
CA LYS A 84 29.22 -8.34 27.86
C LYS A 84 27.90 -8.54 28.59
N VAL A 85 27.54 -7.55 29.39
CA VAL A 85 26.21 -7.45 29.99
C VAL A 85 25.52 -6.21 29.44
N ALA A 86 24.31 -6.37 28.92
CA ALA A 86 23.51 -5.28 28.36
C ALA A 86 22.02 -5.65 28.29
N PRO A 87 21.11 -4.67 28.30
CA PRO A 87 19.67 -4.90 28.18
C PRO A 87 19.31 -5.24 26.73
N ILE A 88 19.17 -6.52 26.39
CA ILE A 88 18.80 -6.98 25.04
C ILE A 88 17.32 -7.30 24.98
N THR A 89 16.84 -8.17 25.87
CA THR A 89 15.47 -8.69 25.82
C THR A 89 14.46 -7.72 26.41
N ASP A 90 14.87 -6.98 27.43
CA ASP A 90 14.08 -6.01 28.18
C ASP A 90 14.94 -4.81 28.62
N ASN A 91 14.34 -3.66 28.90
CA ASN A 91 15.09 -2.46 29.35
C ASN A 91 15.29 -2.40 30.87
N THR A 92 14.71 -3.34 31.62
CA THR A 92 14.86 -3.48 33.07
C THR A 92 15.71 -4.69 33.46
N ILE A 93 15.99 -5.60 32.52
CA ILE A 93 16.74 -6.82 32.77
C ILE A 93 17.94 -6.86 31.83
N ASP A 94 19.12 -6.93 32.44
CA ASP A 94 20.36 -7.14 31.72
C ASP A 94 20.52 -8.61 31.30
N ASN A 95 21.04 -8.82 30.09
CA ASN A 95 21.36 -10.13 29.56
C ASN A 95 22.87 -10.34 29.53
N LEU A 96 23.28 -11.58 29.76
CA LEU A 96 24.65 -12.02 29.58
C LEU A 96 24.85 -12.42 28.11
N ILE A 97 25.75 -11.73 27.42
CA ILE A 97 26.04 -11.91 26.00
C ILE A 97 27.40 -12.55 25.87
N ILE A 98 27.47 -13.71 25.24
CA ILE A 98 28.67 -14.53 25.15
C ILE A 98 29.01 -14.82 23.69
N GLY A 99 30.30 -14.69 23.37
CA GLY A 99 30.90 -15.17 22.14
C GLY A 99 31.66 -16.47 22.35
N TRP A 100 31.09 -17.59 21.95
CA TRP A 100 31.75 -18.89 21.99
C TRP A 100 32.65 -19.07 20.76
N ARG A 101 33.98 -19.03 20.91
CA ARG A 101 34.91 -19.09 19.78
C ARG A 101 34.90 -20.49 19.15
N ARG A 102 34.46 -20.57 17.89
CA ARG A 102 34.32 -21.84 17.13
C ARG A 102 35.42 -22.08 16.12
N GLY A 103 36.06 -21.01 15.65
CA GLY A 103 37.17 -21.06 14.71
C GLY A 103 38.05 -19.82 14.83
N ALA A 104 39.07 -19.73 13.97
CA ALA A 104 40.03 -18.63 13.99
C ALA A 104 39.39 -17.25 13.76
N ILE A 105 38.26 -17.19 13.07
CA ILE A 105 37.58 -15.95 12.65
C ILE A 105 36.09 -15.91 12.96
N TRP A 106 35.52 -16.96 13.57
CA TRP A 106 34.08 -17.04 13.86
C TRP A 106 33.81 -17.44 15.30
N SER A 107 32.85 -16.76 15.90
CA SER A 107 32.27 -17.08 17.19
C SER A 107 30.77 -17.26 17.04
N GLU A 108 30.22 -18.15 17.87
CA GLU A 108 28.79 -18.34 17.99
C GLU A 108 28.27 -17.45 19.12
N LEU A 109 27.21 -16.70 18.84
CA LEU A 109 26.53 -15.84 19.79
C LEU A 109 25.64 -16.68 20.71
N ASP A 110 25.72 -16.41 22.01
CA ASP A 110 24.78 -16.90 23.01
C ASP A 110 24.29 -15.71 23.85
N ILE A 111 23.01 -15.73 24.22
CA ILE A 111 22.40 -14.69 25.06
C ILE A 111 21.62 -15.41 26.14
N LEU A 112 21.97 -15.11 27.39
CA LEU A 112 21.34 -15.69 28.57
C LEU A 112 20.65 -14.60 29.39
N GLN A 113 19.44 -14.93 29.83
CA GLN A 113 18.65 -14.11 30.73
C GLN A 113 18.61 -14.77 32.11
N TRP A 114 18.78 -13.97 33.16
CA TRP A 114 18.57 -14.43 34.52
C TRP A 114 17.09 -14.73 34.77
N THR A 115 16.81 -15.82 35.47
CA THR A 115 15.47 -16.17 35.97
C THR A 115 15.56 -16.61 37.42
N PRO A 116 14.44 -16.63 38.19
CA PRO A 116 14.43 -17.19 39.54
C PRO A 116 14.90 -18.66 39.63
N TYR A 117 14.99 -19.36 38.50
CA TYR A 117 15.43 -20.75 38.40
C TYR A 117 16.86 -20.91 37.81
N GLY A 118 17.60 -19.81 37.62
CA GLY A 118 18.93 -19.79 37.00
C GLY A 118 18.92 -19.16 35.60
N PHE A 119 20.05 -19.24 34.88
CA PHE A 119 20.15 -18.65 33.54
C PHE A 119 19.39 -19.48 32.49
N LYS A 120 18.65 -18.78 31.64
CA LYS A 120 17.96 -19.35 30.48
C LYS A 120 18.53 -18.76 29.19
N ARG A 121 18.90 -19.62 28.24
CA ARG A 121 19.25 -19.17 26.87
C ARG A 121 18.00 -18.66 26.17
N VAL A 122 18.12 -17.51 25.50
CA VAL A 122 16.98 -16.86 24.85
C VAL A 122 17.05 -16.90 23.32
N ILE A 123 18.23 -17.06 22.72
CA ILE A 123 18.37 -17.23 21.26
C ILE A 123 18.57 -18.69 20.87
N ASP A 124 18.25 -18.98 19.60
CA ASP A 124 18.58 -20.25 18.96
C ASP A 124 20.08 -20.38 18.71
N GLU A 125 20.55 -21.62 18.63
CA GLU A 125 21.94 -21.93 18.26
C GLU A 125 22.22 -21.61 16.77
N GLY A 126 23.48 -21.42 16.44
CA GLY A 126 23.91 -21.22 15.05
C GLY A 126 23.92 -19.78 14.54
N ILE A 127 23.87 -18.78 15.43
CA ILE A 127 24.12 -17.38 15.07
C ILE A 127 25.62 -17.11 15.17
N TYR A 128 26.28 -16.87 14.03
CA TYR A 128 27.73 -16.68 13.97
C TYR A 128 28.13 -15.24 13.61
N TYR A 129 29.28 -14.82 14.11
CA TYR A 129 29.88 -13.52 13.79
C TYR A 129 31.41 -13.57 13.82
N SER A 130 32.05 -12.58 13.22
CA SER A 130 33.50 -12.33 13.30
C SER A 130 33.85 -11.13 14.16
N LYS A 131 33.01 -10.09 14.14
CA LYS A 131 33.02 -9.01 15.14
C LYS A 131 31.60 -8.74 15.61
N ILE A 132 31.47 -8.24 16.83
CA ILE A 132 30.20 -7.92 17.45
C ILE A 132 30.30 -6.56 18.11
N GLU A 133 29.25 -5.76 17.96
CA GLU A 133 29.07 -4.53 18.71
C GLU A 133 27.68 -4.54 19.33
N VAL A 134 27.60 -4.18 20.60
CA VAL A 134 26.35 -4.13 21.35
C VAL A 134 26.20 -2.73 21.94
N GLU A 135 25.23 -1.97 21.46
CA GLU A 135 25.05 -0.58 21.82
C GLU A 135 23.59 -0.17 21.70
N ASN A 136 23.21 0.90 22.41
CA ASN A 136 21.92 1.55 22.23
C ASN A 136 22.03 2.50 21.04
N ILE A 137 21.42 2.16 19.92
CA ILE A 137 21.53 2.96 18.69
C ILE A 137 20.40 3.99 18.67
N LYS A 138 20.76 5.26 18.45
CA LYS A 138 19.76 6.34 18.33
C LYS A 138 18.88 6.09 17.10
N SER A 139 17.57 6.23 17.22
CA SER A 139 16.61 6.14 16.11
C SER A 139 15.57 7.25 16.19
N VAL A 140 14.94 7.60 15.06
CA VAL A 140 13.79 8.54 15.00
C VAL A 140 12.58 8.00 15.78
N LYS A 141 12.51 6.68 16.00
CA LYS A 141 11.37 5.95 16.59
C LYS A 141 11.48 5.73 18.11
N ALA A 142 12.17 6.63 18.81
CA ALA A 142 12.40 6.67 20.27
C ALA A 142 13.45 5.69 20.84
N MET A 143 14.07 6.11 21.96
CA MET A 143 14.94 5.30 22.79
C MET A 143 14.09 4.35 23.65
N ASN A 144 14.02 3.06 23.29
CA ASN A 144 13.32 2.06 24.11
C ASN A 144 14.16 1.57 25.32
N GLY A 145 15.42 2.02 25.43
CA GLY A 145 16.36 1.64 26.49
C GLY A 145 17.03 0.27 26.32
N LYS A 146 16.72 -0.48 25.25
CA LYS A 146 17.38 -1.75 24.90
C LYS A 146 18.57 -1.50 23.98
N ASN A 147 19.48 -2.45 23.90
CA ASN A 147 20.63 -2.41 23.00
C ASN A 147 20.37 -3.28 21.76
N GLU A 148 20.80 -2.75 20.61
CA GLU A 148 20.95 -3.50 19.37
C GLU A 148 22.29 -4.25 19.35
N ILE A 149 22.33 -5.29 18.51
CA ILE A 149 23.50 -6.12 18.27
C ILE A 149 23.86 -6.02 16.80
N ALA A 150 25.00 -5.40 16.49
CA ALA A 150 25.56 -5.42 15.16
C ALA A 150 26.54 -6.57 15.02
N LEU A 151 26.30 -7.42 14.02
CA LEU A 151 27.14 -8.57 13.71
C LEU A 151 27.89 -8.31 12.41
N TRP A 152 29.21 -8.40 12.47
CA TRP A 152 30.11 -8.31 11.34
C TRP A 152 30.54 -9.72 10.98
N LEU A 153 29.99 -10.26 9.90
CA LEU A 153 30.32 -11.57 9.39
C LEU A 153 31.43 -11.42 8.34
N HIS A 154 32.61 -11.96 8.62
CA HIS A 154 33.72 -11.94 7.66
C HIS A 154 33.28 -12.55 6.32
N ASP A 155 33.84 -12.01 5.24
CA ASP A 155 33.66 -12.56 3.90
C ASP A 155 35.03 -12.97 3.35
N THR A 156 35.88 -11.98 3.07
CA THR A 156 37.25 -12.18 2.61
C THR A 156 38.15 -11.00 2.98
N ALA A 157 39.44 -11.25 3.22
CA ALA A 157 40.39 -10.23 3.69
C ALA A 157 39.85 -9.46 4.91
N GLU A 158 39.78 -8.12 4.85
CA GLU A 158 39.13 -7.32 5.89
C GLU A 158 37.72 -6.86 5.50
N ALA A 159 37.03 -7.62 4.65
CA ALA A 159 35.65 -7.39 4.27
C ALA A 159 34.69 -8.21 5.15
N TYR A 160 33.59 -7.56 5.51
CA TYR A 160 32.56 -8.06 6.41
C TYR A 160 31.18 -7.66 5.90
N LYS A 161 30.26 -8.62 5.85
CA LYS A 161 28.83 -8.32 5.79
C LYS A 161 28.36 -7.87 7.17
N VAL A 162 27.75 -6.69 7.24
CA VAL A 162 27.27 -6.11 8.50
C VAL A 162 25.75 -6.04 8.50
N GLU A 163 25.16 -6.55 9.58
CA GLU A 163 23.71 -6.48 9.85
C GLU A 163 23.49 -6.10 11.31
N VAL A 164 22.44 -5.32 11.58
CA VAL A 164 22.08 -4.91 12.95
C VAL A 164 20.78 -5.59 13.35
N TYR A 165 20.76 -6.15 14.56
CA TYR A 165 19.65 -6.91 15.11
C TYR A 165 19.12 -6.27 16.38
N ARG A 166 17.82 -6.44 16.63
CA ARG A 166 17.20 -6.16 17.92
C ARG A 166 16.40 -7.35 18.41
N TRP A 167 16.18 -7.39 19.71
CA TRP A 167 15.23 -8.33 20.28
C TRP A 167 13.79 -7.87 20.01
N SER A 168 13.00 -8.73 19.39
CA SER A 168 11.58 -8.50 19.17
C SER A 168 10.85 -9.83 19.15
N LEU A 169 9.76 -9.93 19.91
CA LEU A 169 8.86 -11.08 19.90
C LEU A 169 9.57 -12.42 20.12
N GLY A 170 10.41 -12.48 21.15
CA GLY A 170 11.09 -13.72 21.54
C GLY A 170 12.28 -14.15 20.68
N LYS A 171 12.70 -13.33 19.69
CA LYS A 171 13.86 -13.63 18.83
C LYS A 171 14.63 -12.37 18.42
N LEU A 172 15.81 -12.57 17.83
CA LEU A 172 16.54 -11.50 17.14
C LEU A 172 15.94 -11.27 15.74
N VAL A 173 15.63 -10.03 15.42
CA VAL A 173 15.17 -9.58 14.10
C VAL A 173 16.04 -8.44 13.60
N LYS A 174 16.13 -8.24 12.28
CA LYS A 174 16.89 -7.10 11.73
C LYS A 174 16.26 -5.77 12.16
N ALA A 175 17.11 -4.81 12.49
CA ALA A 175 16.73 -3.46 12.93
C ALA A 175 17.05 -2.43 11.83
N GLU A 176 16.36 -2.50 10.70
CA GLU A 176 16.65 -1.64 9.53
C GLU A 176 16.38 -0.15 9.81
N ASP A 177 15.47 0.15 10.75
CA ASP A 177 15.16 1.52 11.19
C ASP A 177 16.34 2.24 11.85
N VAL A 178 17.35 1.51 12.33
CA VAL A 178 18.57 2.10 12.93
C VAL A 178 19.75 2.14 11.97
N TYR A 179 19.62 1.58 10.76
CA TYR A 179 20.71 1.50 9.79
C TYR A 179 21.28 2.88 9.43
N PRO A 180 20.50 3.96 9.22
CA PRO A 180 21.04 5.27 8.89
C PRO A 180 22.06 5.80 9.90
N TYR A 181 21.94 5.40 11.18
CA TYR A 181 22.81 5.83 12.27
C TYR A 181 24.00 4.90 12.46
N TYR A 182 23.74 3.59 12.50
CA TYR A 182 24.81 2.61 12.70
C TYR A 182 25.80 2.59 11.53
N PHE A 183 25.31 2.74 10.31
CA PHE A 183 26.15 2.58 9.12
C PHE A 183 27.08 3.77 8.86
N GLU A 184 26.95 4.91 9.56
CA GLU A 184 27.93 6.01 9.46
C GLU A 184 29.37 5.50 9.72
N LYS A 185 29.57 4.71 10.78
CA LYS A 185 30.89 4.13 11.09
C LYS A 185 31.31 3.01 10.14
N VAL A 186 30.36 2.23 9.62
CA VAL A 186 30.65 1.16 8.65
C VAL A 186 31.11 1.78 7.33
N ILE A 187 30.47 2.87 6.91
CA ILE A 187 30.87 3.68 5.76
C ILE A 187 32.28 4.23 5.96
N ASP A 188 32.59 4.80 7.13
CA ASP A 188 33.93 5.31 7.41
C ASP A 188 35.01 4.23 7.46
N PHE A 189 34.67 3.03 7.92
CA PHE A 189 35.54 1.86 7.83
C PHE A 189 35.86 1.52 6.37
N TYR A 190 34.83 1.37 5.51
CA TYR A 190 35.06 1.01 4.12
C TYR A 190 35.67 2.13 3.27
N LYS A 191 35.38 3.40 3.56
CA LYS A 191 36.05 4.56 2.94
C LYS A 191 37.57 4.51 3.15
N ARG A 192 38.03 4.07 4.34
CA ARG A 192 39.46 3.85 4.59
C ARG A 192 39.97 2.65 3.81
N LYS A 193 39.23 1.54 3.77
CA LYS A 193 39.64 0.33 3.03
C LYS A 193 39.77 0.54 1.53
N VAL A 194 38.83 1.22 0.88
CA VAL A 194 38.96 1.54 -0.56
C VAL A 194 40.08 2.55 -0.85
N LYS A 195 40.51 3.33 0.15
CA LYS A 195 41.67 4.23 0.03
C LYS A 195 42.99 3.47 0.19
N GLU A 196 43.03 2.47 1.07
CA GLU A 196 44.18 1.59 1.28
C GLU A 196 44.38 0.63 0.10
N GLU A 197 43.30 0.02 -0.39
CA GLU A 197 43.32 -0.98 -1.47
C GLU A 197 42.26 -0.65 -2.55
N PRO A 198 42.49 0.37 -3.38
CA PRO A 198 41.51 0.84 -4.37
C PRO A 198 41.22 -0.15 -5.50
N ASP A 199 42.10 -1.12 -5.73
CA ASP A 199 41.92 -2.14 -6.76
C ASP A 199 41.20 -3.40 -6.24
N PHE A 200 40.74 -3.41 -4.97
CA PHE A 200 40.03 -4.54 -4.37
C PHE A 200 38.50 -4.36 -4.45
N PRO A 201 37.81 -5.07 -5.37
CA PRO A 201 36.39 -4.81 -5.68
C PRO A 201 35.44 -5.12 -4.54
N VAL A 202 35.81 -6.03 -3.64
CA VAL A 202 35.01 -6.41 -2.47
C VAL A 202 34.80 -5.21 -1.53
N TYR A 203 35.81 -4.36 -1.33
CA TYR A 203 35.68 -3.17 -0.49
C TYR A 203 34.77 -2.12 -1.11
N TRP A 204 34.78 -1.96 -2.44
CA TRP A 204 33.85 -1.07 -3.14
C TRP A 204 32.41 -1.56 -3.05
N TYR A 205 32.18 -2.87 -3.16
CA TYR A 205 30.86 -3.47 -2.96
C TYR A 205 30.33 -3.22 -1.55
N TYR A 206 31.12 -3.51 -0.51
CA TYR A 206 30.66 -3.29 0.87
C TYR A 206 30.59 -1.81 1.26
N LEU A 207 31.39 -0.94 0.63
CA LEU A 207 31.20 0.50 0.75
C LEU A 207 29.83 0.92 0.20
N ALA A 208 29.45 0.40 -0.98
CA ALA A 208 28.14 0.65 -1.57
C ALA A 208 26.99 0.09 -0.71
N ASP A 209 27.09 -1.16 -0.23
CA ASP A 209 26.11 -1.77 0.69
C ASP A 209 25.93 -0.91 1.95
N ALA A 210 27.04 -0.48 2.55
CA ALA A 210 27.01 0.38 3.73
C ALA A 210 26.38 1.75 3.43
N GLN A 211 26.70 2.35 2.28
CA GLN A 211 26.12 3.62 1.84
C GLN A 211 24.62 3.50 1.58
N ILE A 212 24.14 2.41 0.97
CA ILE A 212 22.70 2.16 0.80
C ILE A 212 22.00 2.08 2.15
N LYS A 213 22.52 1.28 3.08
CA LYS A 213 21.97 1.13 4.44
C LYS A 213 22.05 2.46 5.23
N GLY A 214 23.02 3.32 4.92
CA GLY A 214 23.13 4.69 5.39
C GLY A 214 22.31 5.73 4.61
N MET A 215 21.46 5.32 3.65
CA MET A 215 20.66 6.20 2.78
C MET A 215 21.48 7.18 1.90
N MET A 216 22.75 6.89 1.64
CA MET A 216 23.68 7.66 0.79
C MET A 216 23.73 7.12 -0.65
N TYR A 217 22.58 7.04 -1.32
CA TYR A 217 22.41 6.38 -2.63
C TYR A 217 23.33 6.94 -3.74
N GLU A 218 23.53 8.25 -3.81
CA GLU A 218 24.43 8.89 -4.78
C GLU A 218 25.90 8.44 -4.62
N ASP A 219 26.36 8.28 -3.38
CA ASP A 219 27.71 7.80 -3.12
C ASP A 219 27.81 6.29 -3.31
N ALA A 220 26.75 5.54 -3.01
CA ALA A 220 26.64 4.12 -3.33
C ALA A 220 26.76 3.88 -4.85
N LEU A 221 26.11 4.71 -5.67
CA LEU A 221 26.20 4.63 -7.13
C LEU A 221 27.65 4.74 -7.61
N LYS A 222 28.39 5.74 -7.12
CA LYS A 222 29.81 5.93 -7.43
C LYS A 222 30.65 4.72 -7.02
N SER A 223 30.37 4.15 -5.85
CA SER A 223 31.07 2.96 -5.35
C SER A 223 30.79 1.72 -6.21
N ILE A 224 29.55 1.53 -6.67
CA ILE A 224 29.17 0.45 -7.59
C ILE A 224 29.79 0.63 -8.96
N ASP A 225 29.77 1.84 -9.51
CA ASP A 225 30.44 2.15 -10.77
C ASP A 225 31.92 1.80 -10.68
N LYS A 226 32.56 2.14 -9.55
CA LYS A 226 33.95 1.79 -9.34
C LYS A 226 34.18 0.29 -9.25
N ALA A 227 33.31 -0.46 -8.56
CA ALA A 227 33.36 -1.92 -8.49
C ALA A 227 33.20 -2.57 -9.88
N LEU A 228 32.36 -2.00 -10.76
CA LEU A 228 32.11 -2.48 -12.12
C LEU A 228 33.27 -2.23 -13.10
N GLU A 229 34.07 -1.19 -12.86
CA GLU A 229 35.28 -0.91 -13.64
C GLU A 229 36.41 -1.92 -13.37
N LEU A 230 36.40 -2.58 -12.20
CA LEU A 230 37.48 -3.46 -11.78
C LEU A 230 37.43 -4.83 -12.51
N PRO A 231 38.59 -5.46 -12.79
CA PRO A 231 38.66 -6.66 -13.63
C PRO A 231 37.90 -7.89 -13.09
N LYS A 232 37.68 -7.96 -11.78
CA LYS A 232 36.99 -9.07 -11.10
C LYS A 232 35.82 -8.54 -10.28
N ALA A 233 34.70 -8.26 -10.93
CA ALA A 233 33.47 -7.84 -10.26
C ALA A 233 33.12 -8.77 -9.08
N TYR A 234 32.77 -8.17 -7.94
CA TYR A 234 32.28 -8.87 -6.76
C TYR A 234 30.96 -8.22 -6.31
N PRO A 235 29.92 -8.99 -5.94
CA PRO A 235 29.86 -10.46 -5.94
C PRO A 235 29.81 -11.07 -7.34
N SER A 236 29.11 -10.43 -8.28
CA SER A 236 29.19 -10.68 -9.71
C SER A 236 28.81 -9.44 -10.50
N LYS A 237 29.23 -9.35 -11.77
CA LYS A 237 28.85 -8.23 -12.65
C LYS A 237 27.33 -8.10 -12.78
N ARG A 238 26.60 -9.22 -12.84
CA ARG A 238 25.13 -9.24 -12.92
C ARG A 238 24.49 -8.65 -11.67
N GLU A 239 24.97 -9.01 -10.49
CA GLU A 239 24.44 -8.50 -9.22
C GLU A 239 24.77 -7.02 -9.03
N LEU A 240 25.98 -6.58 -9.39
CA LEU A 240 26.34 -5.17 -9.37
C LEU A 240 25.47 -4.33 -10.32
N LEU A 241 25.13 -4.83 -11.50
CA LEU A 241 24.21 -4.15 -12.42
C LEU A 241 22.79 -4.08 -11.86
N LYS A 242 22.26 -5.17 -11.28
CA LYS A 242 20.96 -5.15 -10.58
C LYS A 242 20.95 -4.12 -9.44
N LEU A 243 22.03 -4.07 -8.66
CA LEU A 243 22.17 -3.12 -7.56
C LEU A 243 22.29 -1.68 -8.07
N LYS A 244 23.01 -1.47 -9.18
CA LYS A 244 23.11 -0.17 -9.85
C LYS A 244 21.74 0.31 -10.33
N ASP A 245 20.96 -0.55 -10.98
CA ASP A 245 19.61 -0.24 -11.45
C ASP A 245 18.69 0.11 -10.28
N TYR A 246 18.79 -0.63 -9.16
CA TYR A 246 18.09 -0.32 -7.91
C TYR A 246 18.46 1.07 -7.39
N ILE A 247 19.75 1.39 -7.25
CA ILE A 247 20.21 2.70 -6.76
C ILE A 247 19.72 3.84 -7.67
N LEU A 248 19.85 3.67 -8.99
CA LEU A 248 19.42 4.67 -9.98
C LEU A 248 17.91 4.92 -9.91
N LEU A 249 17.11 3.86 -9.75
CA LEU A 249 15.66 4.00 -9.58
C LEU A 249 15.31 4.78 -8.31
N PHE A 250 15.98 4.49 -7.19
CA PHE A 250 15.79 5.21 -5.93
C PHE A 250 16.17 6.68 -6.04
N ILE A 251 17.31 6.99 -6.65
CA ILE A 251 17.74 8.38 -6.90
C ILE A 251 16.71 9.11 -7.75
N LYS A 252 16.25 8.48 -8.85
CA LYS A 252 15.28 9.09 -9.76
C LYS A 252 13.94 9.33 -9.07
N CYS A 253 13.44 8.36 -8.30
CA CYS A 253 12.18 8.49 -7.58
C CYS A 253 12.17 9.63 -6.56
N LYS A 254 13.31 9.85 -5.87
CA LYS A 254 13.44 10.92 -4.88
C LYS A 254 13.45 12.32 -5.50
N ASN A 255 13.87 12.45 -6.76
CA ASN A 255 13.99 13.75 -7.42
C ASN A 255 12.69 14.21 -8.12
N ILE A 256 11.64 13.39 -8.10
CA ILE A 256 10.34 13.73 -8.68
C ILE A 256 9.52 14.49 -7.64
N SER A 257 9.33 15.77 -7.94
CA SER A 257 8.64 16.76 -7.10
C SER A 257 7.40 17.30 -7.82
N LEU A 258 6.56 16.39 -8.31
CA LEU A 258 5.37 16.69 -9.11
C LEU A 258 4.18 15.88 -8.60
N TYR A 259 3.18 16.59 -8.09
CA TYR A 259 2.02 16.00 -7.45
C TYR A 259 0.75 16.28 -8.26
N PRO A 260 -0.06 15.27 -8.61
CA PRO A 260 -1.27 15.48 -9.40
C PRO A 260 -2.31 16.28 -8.62
N ALA A 261 -2.79 17.37 -9.21
CA ALA A 261 -3.67 18.33 -8.55
C ALA A 261 -4.86 18.69 -9.47
N PRO A 262 -6.11 18.36 -9.07
CA PRO A 262 -7.30 18.69 -9.83
C PRO A 262 -7.78 20.14 -9.63
N ILE A 263 -8.39 20.73 -10.65
CA ILE A 263 -9.15 21.98 -10.56
C ILE A 263 -10.54 21.77 -11.13
N ASN A 264 -11.57 22.11 -10.36
CA ASN A 264 -12.94 22.20 -10.83
C ASN A 264 -13.13 23.44 -11.72
N THR A 265 -13.53 23.23 -12.97
CA THR A 265 -13.76 24.30 -13.96
C THR A 265 -15.18 24.22 -14.54
N ILE A 266 -15.56 25.24 -15.33
CA ILE A 266 -16.82 25.20 -16.12
C ILE A 266 -16.84 24.10 -17.20
N LYS A 267 -15.70 23.48 -17.48
CA LYS A 267 -15.55 22.37 -18.44
C LYS A 267 -15.29 21.03 -17.74
N GLY A 268 -15.65 20.92 -16.46
CA GLY A 268 -15.35 19.77 -15.61
C GLY A 268 -14.01 19.89 -14.90
N VAL A 269 -13.59 18.78 -14.27
CA VAL A 269 -12.33 18.69 -13.54
C VAL A 269 -11.17 18.65 -14.53
N LYS A 270 -10.13 19.45 -14.28
CA LYS A 270 -8.89 19.43 -15.06
C LYS A 270 -7.69 19.21 -14.14
N TRP A 271 -6.87 18.24 -14.48
CA TRP A 271 -5.70 17.84 -13.72
C TRP A 271 -4.43 18.45 -14.28
N GLY A 272 -3.55 18.90 -13.38
CA GLY A 272 -2.18 19.33 -13.63
C GLY A 272 -1.25 18.80 -12.55
N TYR A 273 -0.03 19.34 -12.47
CA TYR A 273 0.95 18.93 -11.46
C TYR A 273 1.54 20.13 -10.74
N ILE A 274 1.51 20.08 -9.40
CA ILE A 274 2.09 21.08 -8.50
C ILE A 274 3.45 20.64 -7.98
N ASN A 275 4.28 21.60 -7.58
CA ASN A 275 5.50 21.36 -6.79
C ASN A 275 5.20 21.36 -5.27
N GLU A 276 6.23 21.14 -4.44
CA GLU A 276 6.17 21.26 -2.96
C GLU A 276 5.68 22.62 -2.41
N LYS A 277 5.54 23.66 -3.24
CA LYS A 277 4.99 24.96 -2.85
C LYS A 277 3.53 25.16 -3.26
N GLY A 278 2.91 24.15 -3.87
CA GLY A 278 1.54 24.23 -4.39
C GLY A 278 1.43 24.98 -5.72
N GLU A 279 2.54 25.26 -6.40
CA GLU A 279 2.56 25.98 -7.68
C GLU A 279 2.46 24.98 -8.84
N PHE A 280 1.50 25.18 -9.75
CA PHE A 280 1.38 24.36 -10.96
C PHE A 280 2.60 24.54 -11.88
N LEU A 281 3.44 23.52 -11.98
CA LEU A 281 4.53 23.45 -12.97
C LEU A 281 4.01 22.92 -14.31
N ILE A 282 3.08 21.96 -14.26
CA ILE A 282 2.33 21.49 -15.44
C ILE A 282 0.88 21.94 -15.25
N LYS A 283 0.38 22.74 -16.19
CA LYS A 283 -0.94 23.37 -16.08
C LYS A 283 -2.07 22.34 -16.07
N PRO A 284 -3.18 22.63 -15.38
CA PRO A 284 -4.33 21.75 -15.35
C PRO A 284 -5.09 21.77 -16.67
N ILE A 285 -4.81 20.78 -17.53
CA ILE A 285 -5.42 20.65 -18.86
C ILE A 285 -5.93 19.23 -19.15
N TYR A 286 -5.52 18.25 -18.34
CA TYR A 286 -5.84 16.83 -18.55
C TYR A 286 -7.18 16.48 -17.91
N ASP A 287 -7.92 15.54 -18.50
CA ASP A 287 -9.16 14.98 -17.91
C ASP A 287 -8.83 14.05 -16.73
N LEU A 288 -7.67 13.39 -16.78
CA LEU A 288 -7.10 12.59 -15.71
C LEU A 288 -5.56 12.70 -15.74
N ALA A 289 -4.92 12.68 -14.57
CA ALA A 289 -3.47 12.66 -14.43
C ALA A 289 -3.06 11.71 -13.30
N LEU A 290 -2.32 10.65 -13.64
CA LEU A 290 -1.78 9.71 -12.65
C LEU A 290 -0.48 10.27 -12.02
N GLU A 291 -0.06 9.67 -10.91
CA GLU A 291 1.18 10.01 -10.22
C GLU A 291 2.41 9.80 -11.13
N PHE A 292 3.42 10.65 -10.98
CA PHE A 292 4.71 10.40 -11.62
C PHE A 292 5.38 9.20 -10.96
N GLN A 293 5.72 8.20 -11.77
CA GLN A 293 6.40 7.01 -11.29
C GLN A 293 7.90 7.25 -11.20
N CYS A 294 8.64 6.38 -10.48
CA CYS A 294 10.09 6.49 -10.32
C CYS A 294 10.90 6.59 -11.62
N ASN A 295 10.30 6.27 -12.77
CA ASN A 295 10.90 6.43 -14.09
C ASN A 295 10.64 7.83 -14.71
N GLY A 296 10.13 8.81 -13.96
CA GLY A 296 9.94 10.19 -14.41
C GLY A 296 8.83 10.35 -15.44
N LEU A 297 7.93 9.37 -15.54
CA LEU A 297 6.81 9.39 -16.48
C LEU A 297 5.49 9.39 -15.72
N ALA A 298 4.51 10.05 -16.30
CA ALA A 298 3.13 10.00 -15.84
C ALA A 298 2.19 9.70 -17.01
N VAL A 299 1.12 8.96 -16.71
CA VAL A 299 0.03 8.68 -17.64
C VAL A 299 -1.03 9.77 -17.48
N VAL A 300 -1.46 10.35 -18.59
CA VAL A 300 -2.47 11.43 -18.64
C VAL A 300 -3.55 11.12 -19.67
N GLU A 301 -4.75 11.64 -19.44
CA GLU A 301 -5.90 11.47 -20.32
C GLU A 301 -6.39 12.82 -20.87
N ILE A 302 -6.72 12.85 -22.17
CA ILE A 302 -7.42 13.96 -22.83
C ILE A 302 -8.44 13.36 -23.80
N ASP A 303 -9.69 13.81 -23.71
CA ASP A 303 -10.79 13.42 -24.61
C ASP A 303 -10.93 11.88 -24.71
N ASP A 304 -10.94 11.18 -23.58
CA ASP A 304 -11.01 9.70 -23.44
C ASP A 304 -9.80 8.92 -23.98
N PHE A 305 -8.71 9.61 -24.36
CA PHE A 305 -7.47 8.98 -24.83
C PHE A 305 -6.31 9.22 -23.88
N TYR A 306 -5.58 8.15 -23.61
CA TYR A 306 -4.41 8.11 -22.76
C TYR A 306 -3.12 8.40 -23.55
N GLY A 307 -2.23 9.16 -22.93
CA GLY A 307 -0.87 9.47 -23.34
C GLY A 307 0.12 9.43 -22.18
N ILE A 308 1.39 9.68 -22.47
CA ILE A 308 2.49 9.70 -21.49
C ILE A 308 3.24 11.00 -21.62
N ILE A 309 3.50 11.63 -20.48
CA ILE A 309 4.32 12.84 -20.36
C ILE A 309 5.55 12.59 -19.49
N ASP A 310 6.58 13.39 -19.72
CA ASP A 310 7.73 13.49 -18.82
C ASP A 310 7.55 14.60 -17.76
N GLU A 311 8.55 14.77 -16.90
CA GLU A 311 8.55 15.76 -15.80
C GLU A 311 8.46 17.23 -16.27
N ASN A 312 8.74 17.53 -17.55
CA ASN A 312 8.55 18.86 -18.12
C ASN A 312 7.13 19.08 -18.67
N GLY A 313 6.30 18.02 -18.68
CA GLY A 313 5.01 18.00 -19.35
C GLY A 313 5.11 17.77 -20.86
N ASP A 314 6.29 17.38 -21.37
CA ASP A 314 6.47 17.04 -22.79
C ASP A 314 5.96 15.62 -23.04
N TYR A 315 5.21 15.45 -24.14
CA TYR A 315 4.68 14.14 -24.50
C TYR A 315 5.79 13.19 -24.97
N ILE A 316 5.93 12.06 -24.27
CA ILE A 316 6.62 10.88 -24.78
C ILE A 316 5.70 10.12 -25.75
N VAL A 317 4.43 9.99 -25.38
CA VAL A 317 3.37 9.47 -26.25
C VAL A 317 2.19 10.42 -26.20
N LYS A 318 1.85 11.01 -27.34
CA LYS A 318 0.65 11.84 -27.44
C LYS A 318 -0.60 10.97 -27.27
N HIS A 319 -1.61 11.50 -26.57
CA HIS A 319 -2.86 10.82 -26.28
C HIS A 319 -3.47 10.15 -27.53
N LYS A 320 -3.50 8.81 -27.53
CA LYS A 320 -3.99 7.99 -28.65
C LYS A 320 -4.54 6.62 -28.23
N TYR A 321 -4.14 6.13 -27.07
CA TYR A 321 -4.54 4.80 -26.60
C TYR A 321 -5.84 4.92 -25.82
N GLY A 322 -6.72 3.91 -25.89
CA GLY A 322 -7.90 3.86 -25.03
C GLY A 322 -7.57 3.55 -23.57
N PHE A 323 -6.39 2.98 -23.31
CA PHE A 323 -5.87 2.76 -21.96
C PHE A 323 -4.34 2.60 -21.97
N ILE A 324 -3.68 3.05 -20.91
CA ILE A 324 -2.26 2.80 -20.61
C ILE A 324 -2.16 2.41 -19.13
N SER A 325 -1.56 1.25 -18.84
CA SER A 325 -1.21 0.87 -17.47
C SER A 325 -0.02 1.69 -16.96
N GLU A 326 0.11 1.82 -15.65
CA GLU A 326 1.38 2.23 -15.05
C GLU A 326 2.54 1.32 -15.51
N PHE A 327 3.75 1.89 -15.56
CA PHE A 327 4.96 1.15 -15.89
C PHE A 327 5.30 0.17 -14.77
N SER A 328 5.46 -1.11 -15.12
CA SER A 328 6.06 -2.14 -14.28
C SER A 328 7.30 -2.70 -14.98
N GLU A 329 8.43 -2.74 -14.27
CA GLU A 329 9.71 -3.18 -14.83
C GLU A 329 10.07 -2.48 -16.17
N GLY A 330 9.76 -1.18 -16.28
CA GLY A 330 10.02 -0.36 -17.47
C GLY A 330 9.17 -0.73 -18.69
N ARG A 331 7.99 -1.33 -18.48
CA ARG A 331 7.00 -1.66 -19.50
C ARG A 331 5.60 -1.21 -19.08
N ALA A 332 4.82 -0.71 -20.01
CA ALA A 332 3.40 -0.42 -19.82
C ALA A 332 2.56 -1.22 -20.82
N ILE A 333 1.39 -1.66 -20.38
CA ILE A 333 0.38 -2.31 -21.22
C ILE A 333 -0.50 -1.22 -21.80
N VAL A 334 -0.72 -1.25 -23.12
CA VAL A 334 -1.61 -0.31 -23.81
C VAL A 334 -2.74 -1.04 -24.50
N ILE A 335 -3.91 -0.42 -24.58
CA ILE A 335 -5.06 -0.93 -25.32
C ILE A 335 -5.45 0.09 -26.38
N ASP A 336 -5.49 -0.36 -27.64
CA ASP A 336 -5.99 0.42 -28.78
C ASP A 336 -6.97 -0.44 -29.58
N ASN A 337 -8.20 0.05 -29.80
CA ASN A 337 -9.23 -0.68 -30.55
C ASN A 337 -9.35 -2.17 -30.14
N GLU A 338 -9.47 -2.42 -28.83
CA GLU A 338 -9.55 -3.76 -28.21
C GLU A 338 -8.29 -4.64 -28.36
N ARG A 339 -7.18 -4.10 -28.85
CA ARG A 339 -5.90 -4.80 -28.99
C ARG A 339 -4.94 -4.43 -27.88
N PHE A 340 -4.45 -5.43 -27.17
CA PHE A 340 -3.39 -5.28 -26.18
C PHE A 340 -2.03 -5.12 -26.86
N ASN A 341 -1.19 -4.20 -26.40
CA ASN A 341 0.21 -4.09 -26.79
C ASN A 341 1.09 -3.74 -25.58
N ILE A 342 2.41 -3.80 -25.74
CA ILE A 342 3.39 -3.45 -24.72
C ILE A 342 4.27 -2.34 -25.27
N ILE A 343 4.44 -1.27 -24.50
CA ILE A 343 5.38 -0.20 -24.80
C ILE A 343 6.51 -0.15 -23.77
N ASN A 344 7.68 0.32 -24.20
CA ASN A 344 8.75 0.71 -23.30
C ASN A 344 8.62 2.19 -22.86
N GLU A 345 9.54 2.64 -22.01
CA GLU A 345 9.56 4.02 -21.46
C GLU A 345 9.80 5.11 -22.52
N LYS A 346 10.19 4.74 -23.75
CA LYS A 346 10.30 5.67 -24.88
C LYS A 346 9.02 5.72 -25.72
N GLY A 347 7.99 4.98 -25.33
CA GLY A 347 6.75 4.84 -26.09
C GLY A 347 6.85 3.91 -27.30
N GLU A 348 7.95 3.16 -27.44
CA GLU A 348 8.14 2.22 -28.54
C GLU A 348 7.33 0.94 -28.28
N GLU A 349 6.48 0.57 -29.23
CA GLU A 349 5.72 -0.69 -29.21
C GLU A 349 6.65 -1.89 -29.42
N LEU A 350 6.56 -2.89 -28.53
CA LEU A 350 7.44 -4.06 -28.51
C LEU A 350 6.83 -5.30 -29.16
N ILE A 351 5.50 -5.40 -29.21
CA ILE A 351 4.80 -6.52 -29.86
C ILE A 351 4.24 -6.09 -31.20
N SER A 352 4.45 -6.90 -32.23
CA SER A 352 3.86 -6.71 -33.58
C SER A 352 2.75 -7.73 -33.92
N LYS A 353 2.52 -8.75 -33.07
CA LYS A 353 1.50 -9.79 -33.26
C LYS A 353 0.57 -9.90 -32.04
N THR A 354 -0.44 -9.05 -31.98
CA THR A 354 -1.35 -8.94 -30.82
C THR A 354 -2.77 -9.41 -31.12
N GLU A 355 -3.05 -9.84 -32.36
CA GLU A 355 -4.40 -10.09 -32.87
C GLU A 355 -5.19 -11.18 -32.11
N ASN A 356 -4.52 -11.97 -31.25
CA ASN A 356 -5.14 -13.06 -30.49
C ASN A 356 -5.08 -12.88 -28.97
N TYR A 357 -4.47 -11.81 -28.45
CA TYR A 357 -4.38 -11.60 -27.00
C TYR A 357 -5.65 -10.93 -26.49
N SER A 358 -6.29 -11.58 -25.52
CA SER A 358 -7.48 -11.08 -24.83
C SER A 358 -7.15 -10.44 -23.47
N TYR A 359 -5.90 -10.54 -23.02
CA TYR A 359 -5.39 -9.97 -21.77
C TYR A 359 -3.86 -9.98 -21.73
N ILE A 360 -3.25 -8.95 -21.14
CA ILE A 360 -1.85 -8.96 -20.69
C ILE A 360 -1.80 -8.33 -19.28
N GLY A 361 -1.19 -9.04 -18.34
CA GLY A 361 -0.95 -8.56 -16.98
C GLY A 361 0.32 -7.72 -16.85
N ASN A 362 0.51 -7.11 -15.69
CA ASN A 362 1.72 -6.34 -15.40
C ASN A 362 2.95 -7.25 -15.33
N PHE A 363 4.12 -6.69 -15.64
CA PHE A 363 5.39 -7.40 -15.51
C PHE A 363 5.78 -7.61 -14.05
N LYS A 364 6.11 -8.85 -13.69
CA LYS A 364 6.70 -9.24 -12.41
C LYS A 364 7.76 -10.30 -12.61
N GLU A 365 8.94 -10.08 -12.04
CA GLU A 365 10.12 -10.94 -12.14
C GLU A 365 10.50 -11.25 -13.60
N GLY A 366 10.36 -10.26 -14.49
CA GLY A 366 10.69 -10.38 -15.92
C GLY A 366 9.69 -11.18 -16.74
N ARG A 367 8.48 -11.43 -16.21
CA ARG A 367 7.39 -12.11 -16.91
C ARG A 367 6.08 -11.32 -16.83
N ALA A 368 5.27 -11.40 -17.86
CA ALA A 368 3.88 -10.94 -17.85
C ALA A 368 2.97 -12.09 -18.26
N GLN A 369 1.90 -12.34 -17.50
CA GLN A 369 0.85 -13.26 -17.91
C GLN A 369 0.15 -12.71 -19.15
N TYR A 370 -0.15 -13.55 -20.14
CA TYR A 370 -1.05 -13.18 -21.24
C TYR A 370 -2.15 -14.22 -21.41
N GLY A 371 -3.30 -13.79 -21.94
CA GLY A 371 -4.46 -14.62 -22.20
C GLY A 371 -4.80 -14.71 -23.69
N ILE A 372 -5.28 -15.87 -24.12
CA ILE A 372 -5.90 -16.08 -25.45
C ILE A 372 -7.25 -16.80 -25.29
N ILE A 373 -8.10 -16.68 -26.31
CA ILE A 373 -9.34 -17.46 -26.42
C ILE A 373 -9.11 -18.61 -27.41
N ASP A 374 -8.99 -19.82 -26.90
CA ASP A 374 -8.97 -21.05 -27.70
C ASP A 374 -10.42 -21.48 -28.04
N PRO A 375 -10.76 -21.77 -29.31
CA PRO A 375 -12.11 -22.14 -29.71
C PRO A 375 -12.68 -23.39 -29.04
N ASN A 376 -11.82 -24.29 -28.54
CA ASN A 376 -12.21 -25.58 -27.96
C ASN A 376 -12.03 -25.62 -26.44
N LYS A 377 -11.04 -24.90 -25.91
CA LYS A 377 -10.68 -24.93 -24.48
C LYS A 377 -11.08 -23.67 -23.72
N GLY A 378 -11.58 -22.65 -24.40
CA GLY A 378 -11.89 -21.37 -23.78
C GLY A 378 -10.63 -20.58 -23.48
N TYR A 379 -10.59 -19.90 -22.35
CA TYR A 379 -9.50 -19.00 -22.01
C TYR A 379 -8.24 -19.76 -21.58
N LEU A 380 -7.10 -19.46 -22.19
CA LEU A 380 -5.80 -20.04 -21.86
C LEU A 380 -4.77 -18.96 -21.58
N TYR A 381 -3.87 -19.26 -20.66
CA TYR A 381 -2.82 -18.37 -20.20
C TYR A 381 -1.42 -18.91 -20.49
N GLY A 382 -0.52 -17.99 -20.81
CA GLY A 382 0.93 -18.19 -20.95
C GLY A 382 1.70 -17.02 -20.35
N TYR A 383 3.01 -16.95 -20.63
CA TYR A 383 3.88 -15.87 -20.15
C TYR A 383 4.79 -15.29 -21.23
N LEU A 384 4.85 -13.96 -21.26
CA LEU A 384 5.73 -13.16 -22.10
C LEU A 384 7.00 -12.76 -21.33
N ASP A 385 8.13 -12.59 -22.01
CA ASP A 385 9.25 -11.82 -21.49
C ASP A 385 9.05 -10.31 -21.67
N ARG A 386 10.00 -9.51 -21.17
CA ARG A 386 9.97 -8.04 -21.25
C ARG A 386 10.02 -7.50 -22.68
N ASP A 387 10.44 -8.29 -23.66
CA ASP A 387 10.42 -7.86 -25.07
C ASP A 387 9.13 -8.31 -25.76
N GLY A 388 8.17 -8.85 -24.99
CA GLY A 388 6.87 -9.30 -25.47
C GLY A 388 6.93 -10.64 -26.19
N LYS A 389 8.03 -11.40 -26.06
CA LYS A 389 8.17 -12.73 -26.65
C LYS A 389 7.53 -13.77 -25.74
N GLU A 390 6.73 -14.66 -26.32
CA GLU A 390 6.20 -15.84 -25.63
C GLU A 390 7.34 -16.75 -25.18
N ILE A 391 7.56 -16.83 -23.87
CA ILE A 391 8.49 -17.78 -23.24
C ILE A 391 7.75 -19.06 -22.87
N ILE A 392 6.55 -18.90 -22.32
CA ILE A 392 5.69 -20.02 -21.95
C ILE A 392 4.41 -19.91 -22.77
N PRO A 393 4.19 -20.79 -23.77
CA PRO A 393 3.00 -20.72 -24.62
C PRO A 393 1.71 -20.86 -23.81
N ALA A 394 0.65 -20.21 -24.29
CA ALA A 394 -0.66 -20.30 -23.67
C ALA A 394 -1.21 -21.73 -23.68
N GLN A 395 -1.27 -22.33 -22.50
CA GLN A 395 -1.67 -23.73 -22.32
C GLN A 395 -2.35 -24.02 -20.98
N TYR A 396 -2.35 -23.06 -20.05
CA TYR A 396 -2.93 -23.20 -18.72
C TYR A 396 -4.31 -22.58 -18.66
N GLU A 397 -5.28 -23.21 -18.02
CA GLU A 397 -6.62 -22.63 -17.81
C GLU A 397 -6.61 -21.46 -16.81
N TYR A 398 -5.55 -21.34 -16.01
CA TYR A 398 -5.32 -20.23 -15.09
C TYR A 398 -3.82 -20.13 -14.77
N ALA A 399 -3.33 -18.93 -14.51
CA ALA A 399 -1.94 -18.68 -14.14
C ALA A 399 -1.85 -17.54 -13.11
N ASN A 400 -0.95 -17.68 -12.14
CA ASN A 400 -0.63 -16.62 -11.20
C ASN A 400 0.66 -15.89 -11.60
N ASP A 401 0.90 -14.74 -11.00
CA ASP A 401 2.17 -14.02 -11.14
C ASP A 401 3.35 -14.84 -10.56
N PHE A 402 4.54 -14.58 -11.09
CA PHE A 402 5.78 -15.11 -10.52
C PHE A 402 6.10 -14.45 -9.17
N TYR A 403 6.54 -15.29 -8.23
CA TYR A 403 7.09 -14.89 -6.95
C TYR A 403 8.25 -15.80 -6.58
N LYS A 404 9.42 -15.21 -6.33
CA LYS A 404 10.68 -15.94 -6.10
C LYS A 404 10.95 -16.99 -7.19
N GLU A 405 10.82 -16.56 -8.44
CA GLU A 405 11.06 -17.31 -9.67
C GLU A 405 10.12 -18.51 -9.90
N LYS A 406 8.99 -18.56 -9.18
CA LYS A 406 7.99 -19.63 -9.28
C LYS A 406 6.58 -19.09 -9.45
N ALA A 407 5.74 -19.82 -10.17
CA ALA A 407 4.32 -19.51 -10.33
C ALA A 407 3.46 -20.77 -10.22
N VAL A 408 2.25 -20.62 -9.68
CA VAL A 408 1.25 -21.69 -9.66
C VAL A 408 0.32 -21.50 -10.86
N VAL A 409 0.13 -22.57 -11.63
CA VAL A 409 -0.71 -22.61 -12.82
C VAL A 409 -1.73 -23.74 -12.72
N ARG A 410 -2.91 -23.55 -13.30
CA ARG A 410 -3.91 -24.62 -13.47
C ARG A 410 -3.78 -25.20 -14.86
N ILE A 411 -3.42 -26.48 -14.95
CA ILE A 411 -3.32 -27.20 -16.23
C ILE A 411 -4.72 -27.53 -16.73
N LYS A 412 -5.56 -28.06 -15.85
CA LYS A 412 -6.99 -28.35 -16.08
C LYS A 412 -7.73 -28.47 -14.74
N GLU A 413 -9.03 -28.73 -14.80
CA GLU A 413 -9.82 -29.06 -13.61
C GLU A 413 -9.11 -30.09 -12.71
N ASN A 414 -8.96 -29.73 -11.43
CA ASN A 414 -8.27 -30.49 -10.38
C ASN A 414 -6.78 -30.79 -10.60
N GLU A 415 -6.12 -30.21 -11.61
CA GLU A 415 -4.67 -30.39 -11.84
C GLU A 415 -3.95 -29.04 -11.90
N TYR A 416 -3.17 -28.77 -10.86
CA TYR A 416 -2.30 -27.59 -10.75
C TYR A 416 -0.83 -27.98 -10.84
N ALA A 417 0.02 -27.04 -11.18
CA ALA A 417 1.47 -27.22 -11.18
C ALA A 417 2.19 -25.98 -10.64
N LEU A 418 3.33 -26.22 -10.00
CA LEU A 418 4.32 -25.20 -9.71
C LEU A 418 5.34 -25.20 -10.84
N ILE A 419 5.54 -24.05 -11.47
CA ILE A 419 6.49 -23.89 -12.60
C ILE A 419 7.58 -22.89 -12.26
N ASN A 420 8.75 -23.02 -12.89
CA ASN A 420 9.79 -21.99 -12.88
C ASN A 420 9.60 -20.97 -14.02
N VAL A 421 10.48 -19.96 -14.07
CA VAL A 421 10.44 -18.87 -15.08
C VAL A 421 10.60 -19.33 -16.53
N ASP A 422 11.08 -20.56 -16.76
CA ASP A 422 11.23 -21.18 -18.08
C ASP A 422 10.03 -22.09 -18.43
N GLY A 423 9.07 -22.24 -17.52
CA GLY A 423 7.87 -23.07 -17.68
C GLY A 423 8.08 -24.55 -17.36
N GLU A 424 9.23 -24.92 -16.79
CA GLU A 424 9.46 -26.28 -16.33
C GLU A 424 8.59 -26.57 -15.10
N ILE A 425 7.88 -27.70 -15.14
CA ILE A 425 7.06 -28.17 -14.02
C ILE A 425 7.99 -28.66 -12.92
N LEU A 426 8.00 -27.95 -11.80
CA LEU A 426 8.72 -28.31 -10.58
C LEU A 426 7.93 -29.34 -9.77
N ASN A 427 6.61 -29.17 -9.67
CA ASN A 427 5.71 -30.12 -9.01
C ASN A 427 4.28 -30.04 -9.55
N LYS A 428 3.47 -31.07 -9.27
CA LYS A 428 2.05 -31.16 -9.63
C LYS A 428 1.18 -31.44 -8.40
N TYR A 429 -0.03 -30.90 -8.42
CA TYR A 429 -0.99 -31.02 -7.34
C TYR A 429 -2.36 -31.44 -7.88
N GLU A 430 -2.92 -32.52 -7.34
CA GLU A 430 -4.23 -33.08 -7.72
C GLU A 430 -5.31 -32.62 -6.72
N TYR A 431 -5.65 -31.33 -6.77
CA TYR A 431 -6.58 -30.68 -5.84
C TYR A 431 -7.56 -29.77 -6.59
N ALA A 432 -8.77 -29.61 -6.06
CA ALA A 432 -9.78 -28.72 -6.64
C ALA A 432 -9.35 -27.26 -6.70
N SER A 433 -8.57 -26.82 -5.71
CA SER A 433 -7.98 -25.49 -5.68
C SER A 433 -6.60 -25.52 -5.04
N VAL A 434 -5.67 -24.76 -5.61
CA VAL A 434 -4.35 -24.48 -5.06
C VAL A 434 -4.08 -22.97 -5.21
N GLY A 435 -3.76 -22.31 -4.10
CA GLY A 435 -3.45 -20.89 -4.04
C GLY A 435 -2.02 -20.56 -4.46
N ASN A 436 -1.56 -19.34 -4.15
CA ASN A 436 -0.20 -18.92 -4.51
C ASN A 436 0.83 -19.52 -3.57
N LEU A 437 2.05 -19.75 -4.09
CA LEU A 437 3.19 -20.08 -3.24
C LEU A 437 3.63 -18.82 -2.50
N ARG A 438 3.35 -18.74 -1.20
CA ARG A 438 3.84 -17.65 -0.34
C ARG A 438 4.56 -18.21 0.87
N GLU A 439 5.80 -17.74 1.03
CA GLU A 439 6.69 -18.14 2.11
C GLU A 439 6.82 -19.66 2.36
N GLY A 440 6.75 -20.46 1.29
CA GLY A 440 6.92 -21.92 1.32
C GLY A 440 5.63 -22.73 1.47
N LEU A 441 4.46 -22.08 1.57
CA LEU A 441 3.17 -22.74 1.73
C LEU A 441 2.19 -22.32 0.63
N LEU A 442 1.28 -23.24 0.31
CA LEU A 442 0.20 -23.12 -0.67
C LEU A 442 -1.12 -23.44 0.03
N SER A 443 -2.10 -22.55 -0.03
CA SER A 443 -3.46 -22.92 0.38
C SER A 443 -4.04 -23.94 -0.60
N PHE A 444 -4.84 -24.90 -0.12
CA PHE A 444 -5.45 -25.91 -1.02
C PHE A 444 -6.83 -26.37 -0.54
N LYS A 445 -7.62 -26.93 -1.47
CA LYS A 445 -8.88 -27.62 -1.22
C LYS A 445 -8.92 -28.96 -1.93
N GLU A 446 -9.36 -30.00 -1.22
CA GLU A 446 -9.62 -31.32 -1.82
C GLU A 446 -10.82 -31.26 -2.77
N ASP A 447 -11.90 -30.57 -2.38
CA ASP A 447 -13.13 -30.40 -3.16
C ASP A 447 -13.55 -28.92 -3.24
N MET A 448 -14.26 -28.52 -4.29
CA MET A 448 -14.72 -27.12 -4.47
C MET A 448 -15.59 -26.60 -3.31
N GLY A 449 -16.41 -27.47 -2.71
CA GLY A 449 -17.21 -27.18 -1.50
C GLY A 449 -16.51 -27.52 -0.18
N GLY A 450 -15.25 -27.99 -0.25
CA GLY A 450 -14.46 -28.40 0.89
C GLY A 450 -13.86 -27.22 1.66
N LYS A 451 -13.05 -27.57 2.66
CA LYS A 451 -12.33 -26.62 3.50
C LYS A 451 -10.92 -26.38 2.97
N TYR A 452 -10.35 -25.23 3.30
CA TYR A 452 -8.95 -24.92 3.05
C TYR A 452 -8.03 -25.55 4.08
N GLY A 453 -6.92 -26.10 3.60
CA GLY A 453 -5.72 -26.44 4.34
C GLY A 453 -4.49 -25.80 3.69
N PHE A 454 -3.29 -26.21 4.11
CA PHE A 454 -2.03 -25.78 3.51
C PHE A 454 -1.11 -26.96 3.20
N ILE A 455 -0.50 -26.94 2.02
CA ILE A 455 0.56 -27.86 1.61
C ILE A 455 1.89 -27.11 1.47
N ASP A 456 3.00 -27.83 1.57
CA ASP A 456 4.32 -27.34 1.16
C ASP A 456 4.52 -27.43 -0.36
N GLU A 457 5.67 -26.97 -0.85
CA GLU A 457 6.03 -27.03 -2.28
C GLU A 457 6.06 -28.46 -2.84
N ASP A 458 6.38 -29.46 -2.00
CA ASP A 458 6.44 -30.87 -2.36
C ASP A 458 5.03 -31.51 -2.41
N GLY A 459 4.01 -30.79 -1.95
CA GLY A 459 2.62 -31.24 -1.91
C GLY A 459 2.26 -31.98 -0.62
N ASN A 460 3.12 -31.98 0.39
CA ASN A 460 2.81 -32.58 1.68
C ASN A 460 1.87 -31.66 2.46
N VAL A 461 0.83 -32.24 3.05
CA VAL A 461 -0.12 -31.51 3.91
C VAL A 461 0.57 -31.07 5.20
N VAL A 462 0.79 -29.76 5.34
CA VAL A 462 1.34 -29.11 6.55
C VAL A 462 0.20 -28.80 7.53
N ILE A 463 -0.88 -28.21 7.02
CA ILE A 463 -2.09 -27.92 7.80
C ILE A 463 -3.29 -28.59 7.13
N LYS A 464 -3.96 -29.48 7.85
CA LYS A 464 -5.11 -30.22 7.32
C LYS A 464 -6.28 -29.29 6.98
N PRO A 465 -7.07 -29.60 5.93
CA PRO A 465 -8.28 -28.86 5.60
C PRO A 465 -9.24 -28.68 6.79
N GLN A 466 -9.41 -27.44 7.24
CA GLN A 466 -10.28 -27.13 8.38
C GLN A 466 -10.91 -25.73 8.38
N PHE A 467 -10.46 -24.84 7.49
CA PHE A 467 -10.93 -23.47 7.39
C PHE A 467 -11.94 -23.29 6.25
N THR A 468 -12.98 -22.50 6.42
CA THR A 468 -13.92 -22.17 5.33
C THR A 468 -13.35 -21.13 4.37
N TYR A 469 -12.38 -20.34 4.85
CA TYR A 469 -11.59 -19.40 4.07
C TYR A 469 -10.17 -19.33 4.63
N ALA A 470 -9.17 -19.16 3.75
CA ALA A 470 -7.78 -18.97 4.13
C ALA A 470 -7.09 -18.03 3.12
N GLN A 471 -6.38 -17.03 3.63
CA GLN A 471 -5.49 -16.19 2.84
C GLN A 471 -4.11 -16.84 2.69
N ASP A 472 -3.33 -16.35 1.73
CA ASP A 472 -1.93 -16.73 1.59
C ASP A 472 -1.11 -16.24 2.79
N PHE A 473 0.01 -16.94 3.08
CA PHE A 473 0.90 -16.54 4.16
C PHE A 473 1.64 -15.22 3.84
N SER A 474 1.71 -14.32 4.82
CA SER A 474 2.50 -13.09 4.77
C SER A 474 3.02 -12.75 6.16
N GLU A 475 4.30 -12.40 6.27
CA GLU A 475 5.01 -12.14 7.54
C GLU A 475 4.86 -13.30 8.54
N GLY A 476 4.87 -14.54 8.04
CA GLY A 476 4.69 -15.75 8.85
C GLY A 476 3.26 -16.07 9.28
N ARG A 477 2.23 -15.37 8.76
CA ARG A 477 0.82 -15.52 9.18
C ARG A 477 -0.14 -15.72 8.04
N ALA A 478 -1.26 -16.37 8.32
CA ALA A 478 -2.43 -16.39 7.45
C ALA A 478 -3.70 -16.02 8.23
N VAL A 479 -4.55 -15.19 7.60
CA VAL A 479 -5.91 -14.94 8.08
C VAL A 479 -6.80 -16.10 7.63
N VAL A 480 -7.56 -16.65 8.57
CA VAL A 480 -8.44 -17.80 8.33
C VAL A 480 -9.83 -17.57 8.91
N ASN A 481 -10.84 -18.12 8.26
CA ASN A 481 -12.18 -18.24 8.81
C ASN A 481 -12.45 -19.69 9.22
N ALA A 482 -12.88 -19.90 10.46
CA ALA A 482 -13.11 -21.23 11.02
C ALA A 482 -14.60 -21.54 11.28
N SER A 483 -15.53 -20.60 11.03
CA SER A 483 -16.96 -20.88 11.21
C SER A 483 -17.48 -21.79 10.10
N GLY A 484 -18.38 -22.71 10.44
CA GLY A 484 -19.07 -23.57 9.48
C GLY A 484 -20.29 -22.90 8.79
N ASN A 485 -20.57 -21.64 9.10
CA ASN A 485 -21.74 -20.88 8.65
C ASN A 485 -21.31 -19.55 8.01
N THR A 486 -22.27 -18.82 7.43
CA THR A 486 -22.13 -17.47 6.86
C THR A 486 -21.78 -16.36 7.87
N ILE A 487 -21.32 -16.71 9.08
CA ILE A 487 -20.94 -15.74 10.12
C ILE A 487 -19.44 -15.47 9.98
N ASN A 488 -19.08 -14.22 9.78
CA ASN A 488 -17.69 -13.78 9.82
C ASN A 488 -17.08 -14.14 11.17
N ASN A 489 -16.06 -15.00 11.14
CA ASN A 489 -15.37 -15.45 12.33
C ASN A 489 -13.90 -15.65 12.00
N TYR A 490 -13.22 -14.53 11.76
CA TYR A 490 -11.83 -14.51 11.35
C TYR A 490 -10.90 -14.63 12.56
N GLY A 491 -9.81 -15.37 12.35
CA GLY A 491 -8.67 -15.52 13.23
C GLY A 491 -7.37 -15.54 12.42
N VAL A 492 -6.24 -15.69 13.12
CA VAL A 492 -4.90 -15.70 12.51
C VAL A 492 -4.14 -16.92 12.99
N ILE A 493 -3.46 -17.60 12.07
CA ILE A 493 -2.63 -18.77 12.35
C ILE A 493 -1.16 -18.54 12.01
N ASP A 494 -0.28 -19.28 12.68
CA ASP A 494 1.12 -19.47 12.28
C ASP A 494 1.26 -20.54 11.17
N LYS A 495 2.50 -20.82 10.74
CA LYS A 495 2.80 -21.78 9.66
C LYS A 495 2.56 -23.24 10.07
N GLU A 496 2.53 -23.50 11.36
CA GLU A 496 2.23 -24.80 11.95
C GLU A 496 0.70 -25.01 12.12
N GLY A 497 -0.09 -23.97 11.89
CA GLY A 497 -1.55 -23.98 11.97
C GLY A 497 -2.10 -23.70 13.38
N ASN A 498 -1.27 -23.24 14.32
CA ASN A 498 -1.72 -22.80 15.63
C ASN A 498 -2.35 -21.41 15.54
N TYR A 499 -3.43 -21.20 16.28
CA TYR A 499 -4.05 -19.87 16.36
C TYR A 499 -3.17 -18.92 17.19
N ILE A 500 -2.72 -17.85 16.53
CA ILE A 500 -2.20 -16.65 17.17
C ILE A 500 -3.37 -15.80 17.68
N ILE A 501 -4.38 -15.61 16.81
CA ILE A 501 -5.64 -14.96 17.15
C ILE A 501 -6.76 -15.97 16.94
N THR A 502 -7.49 -16.27 18.01
CA THR A 502 -8.63 -17.18 17.92
C THR A 502 -9.76 -16.56 17.09
N PRO A 503 -10.47 -17.36 16.26
CA PRO A 503 -11.61 -16.91 15.48
C PRO A 503 -12.69 -16.27 16.35
N LYS A 504 -12.84 -14.94 16.25
CA LYS A 504 -13.92 -14.17 16.91
C LYS A 504 -14.22 -12.81 16.25
N TYR A 505 -13.47 -12.44 15.21
CA TYR A 505 -13.53 -11.11 14.61
C TYR A 505 -14.40 -11.09 13.35
N ASN A 506 -15.04 -9.95 13.10
CA ASN A 506 -15.83 -9.73 11.89
C ASN A 506 -14.93 -9.54 10.67
N ASP A 507 -13.72 -9.04 10.87
CA ASP A 507 -12.72 -8.86 9.82
C ASP A 507 -11.30 -8.85 10.42
N ILE A 508 -10.29 -9.25 9.64
CA ILE A 508 -8.87 -9.10 9.98
C ILE A 508 -8.09 -8.74 8.72
N ILE A 509 -7.34 -7.64 8.77
CA ILE A 509 -6.51 -7.15 7.68
C ILE A 509 -5.04 -7.22 8.10
N LEU A 510 -4.20 -7.91 7.31
CA LEU A 510 -2.74 -7.84 7.48
C LEU A 510 -2.24 -6.51 6.90
N LEU A 511 -1.62 -5.68 7.73
CA LEU A 511 -1.23 -4.31 7.36
C LEU A 511 0.25 -4.19 6.95
N GLY A 512 1.02 -5.27 7.05
CA GLY A 512 2.48 -5.23 6.93
C GLY A 512 3.15 -4.64 8.18
N ASP A 513 4.49 -4.56 8.16
CA ASP A 513 5.32 -4.14 9.29
C ASP A 513 5.00 -4.91 10.58
N ASN A 514 4.60 -6.17 10.48
CA ASN A 514 4.20 -6.98 11.63
C ASN A 514 3.02 -6.34 12.40
N ARG A 515 2.02 -5.81 11.68
CA ARG A 515 0.78 -5.26 12.23
C ARG A 515 -0.45 -5.77 11.50
N MET A 516 -1.56 -5.80 12.24
CA MET A 516 -2.86 -6.23 11.74
C MET A 516 -3.95 -5.29 12.27
N ALA A 517 -5.00 -5.08 11.49
CA ALA A 517 -6.24 -4.50 11.98
C ALA A 517 -7.21 -5.64 12.29
N VAL A 518 -7.74 -5.69 13.51
CA VAL A 518 -8.80 -6.63 13.89
C VAL A 518 -10.12 -5.90 14.05
N GLY A 519 -11.15 -6.37 13.35
CA GLY A 519 -12.44 -5.72 13.23
C GLY A 519 -13.54 -6.37 14.07
N ILE A 520 -14.27 -5.58 14.84
CA ILE A 520 -15.58 -5.98 15.40
C ILE A 520 -16.69 -5.35 14.58
N ALA A 521 -17.80 -6.06 14.37
CA ALA A 521 -18.94 -5.51 13.65
C ALA A 521 -19.45 -4.21 14.31
N ILE A 522 -19.74 -3.19 13.49
CA ILE A 522 -20.34 -1.92 13.95
C ILE A 522 -21.68 -2.20 14.64
N ASP A 523 -22.49 -3.05 14.01
CA ASP A 523 -23.69 -3.65 14.60
C ASP A 523 -23.56 -5.18 14.55
N LYS A 524 -23.66 -5.83 15.71
CA LYS A 524 -23.57 -7.29 15.83
C LYS A 524 -24.72 -8.04 15.14
N THR A 525 -25.86 -7.39 14.98
CA THR A 525 -27.04 -7.96 14.30
C THR A 525 -26.98 -7.79 12.78
N SER A 526 -26.17 -6.83 12.33
CA SER A 526 -25.97 -6.48 10.91
C SER A 526 -24.47 -6.36 10.57
N PRO A 527 -23.69 -7.46 10.63
CA PRO A 527 -22.23 -7.43 10.46
C PRO A 527 -21.74 -6.96 9.07
N PHE A 528 -22.64 -6.94 8.09
CA PHE A 528 -22.39 -6.44 6.73
C PHE A 528 -22.32 -4.90 6.64
N ILE A 529 -22.71 -4.16 7.68
CA ILE A 529 -22.54 -2.70 7.75
C ILE A 529 -21.05 -2.31 7.75
N GLY A 530 -20.20 -3.18 8.30
CA GLY A 530 -18.77 -2.98 8.39
C GLY A 530 -18.24 -3.20 9.80
N SER A 531 -16.98 -2.85 10.01
CA SER A 531 -16.25 -3.10 11.25
C SER A 531 -15.66 -1.82 11.85
N LYS A 532 -15.52 -1.79 13.18
CA LYS A 532 -14.56 -0.91 13.86
C LYS A 532 -13.30 -1.70 14.14
N TYR A 533 -12.16 -1.11 13.83
CA TYR A 533 -10.86 -1.76 13.92
C TYR A 533 -10.07 -1.29 15.14
N ALA A 534 -9.36 -2.24 15.73
CA ALA A 534 -8.24 -2.01 16.62
C ALA A 534 -6.95 -2.52 15.95
N ILE A 535 -5.82 -1.93 16.29
CA ILE A 535 -4.51 -2.42 15.84
C ILE A 535 -4.06 -3.55 16.76
N ALA A 536 -3.59 -4.64 16.16
CA ALA A 536 -3.00 -5.76 16.84
C ALA A 536 -1.55 -5.97 16.38
N ASP A 537 -0.73 -6.44 17.30
CA ASP A 537 0.60 -6.92 16.97
C ASP A 537 0.57 -8.38 16.52
N THR A 538 1.77 -8.86 16.26
CA THR A 538 2.06 -10.18 15.77
C THR A 538 1.91 -11.28 16.85
N GLU A 539 1.82 -10.96 18.12
CA GLU A 539 1.47 -11.95 19.15
C GLU A 539 -0.04 -12.04 19.39
N GLY A 540 -0.83 -11.20 18.70
CA GLY A 540 -2.26 -11.08 18.90
C GLY A 540 -2.64 -10.14 20.04
N ASN A 541 -1.68 -9.36 20.56
CA ASN A 541 -1.95 -8.32 21.55
C ASN A 541 -2.67 -7.16 20.86
N ILE A 542 -3.78 -6.72 21.45
CA ILE A 542 -4.54 -5.57 20.98
C ILE A 542 -3.90 -4.31 21.54
N LEU A 543 -3.42 -3.43 20.67
CA LEU A 543 -2.65 -2.23 21.01
C LEU A 543 -3.53 -0.99 21.16
N THR A 544 -4.69 -0.95 20.50
CA THR A 544 -5.61 0.19 20.53
C THR A 544 -7.05 -0.23 20.85
N ASP A 545 -7.90 0.73 21.17
CA ASP A 545 -9.34 0.50 21.20
C ASP A 545 -9.92 0.32 19.78
N PHE A 546 -11.14 -0.20 19.69
CA PHE A 546 -11.88 -0.39 18.43
C PHE A 546 -12.55 0.91 17.98
N ILE A 547 -11.74 1.87 17.53
CA ILE A 547 -12.19 3.23 17.21
C ILE A 547 -12.02 3.61 15.74
N TYR A 548 -11.26 2.84 14.96
CA TYR A 548 -10.97 3.17 13.57
C TYR A 548 -12.00 2.57 12.62
N TYR A 549 -12.40 3.30 11.58
CA TYR A 549 -13.30 2.78 10.54
C TYR A 549 -12.55 2.42 9.25
N GLY A 550 -11.29 2.84 9.13
CA GLY A 550 -10.37 2.36 8.11
C GLY A 550 -8.93 2.52 8.57
N VAL A 551 -8.09 1.61 8.07
CA VAL A 551 -6.67 1.51 8.40
C VAL A 551 -5.93 1.16 7.11
N SER A 552 -4.96 1.97 6.72
CA SER A 552 -4.07 1.70 5.58
C SER A 552 -2.93 0.77 5.99
N ASN A 553 -2.27 0.16 5.00
CA ASN A 553 -1.03 -0.60 5.25
C ASN A 553 0.04 0.29 5.89
N TYR A 554 0.83 -0.31 6.79
CA TYR A 554 2.01 0.34 7.32
C TYR A 554 3.05 0.53 6.22
N LYS A 555 3.61 1.73 6.14
CA LYS A 555 4.77 2.06 5.31
C LYS A 555 5.79 2.75 6.20
N ASN A 556 7.00 2.22 6.27
CA ASN A 556 8.08 2.76 7.11
C ASN A 556 7.68 2.90 8.59
N GLY A 557 6.84 2.01 9.12
CA GLY A 557 6.39 1.96 10.51
C GLY A 557 5.34 2.98 10.92
N ILE A 558 4.65 3.60 9.96
CA ILE A 558 3.44 4.39 10.22
C ILE A 558 2.30 3.94 9.31
N ALA A 559 1.07 4.11 9.76
CA ALA A 559 -0.14 3.84 8.97
C ALA A 559 -1.12 5.00 9.08
N SER A 560 -1.83 5.31 8.00
CA SER A 560 -2.99 6.21 8.06
C SER A 560 -4.19 5.47 8.62
N VAL A 561 -4.94 6.14 9.49
CA VAL A 561 -6.22 5.68 10.05
C VAL A 561 -7.23 6.81 10.00
N TYR A 562 -8.51 6.47 10.08
CA TYR A 562 -9.54 7.45 10.41
C TYR A 562 -10.51 6.95 11.47
N ASP A 563 -10.89 7.85 12.37
CA ASP A 563 -11.92 7.65 13.38
C ASP A 563 -13.27 8.24 12.89
N ASN A 564 -14.18 8.58 13.81
CA ASN A 564 -15.47 9.21 13.45
C ASN A 564 -15.30 10.54 12.71
N ASN A 565 -14.25 11.31 13.03
CA ASN A 565 -14.14 12.72 12.71
C ASN A 565 -12.87 13.06 11.94
N ASN A 566 -11.78 12.33 12.13
CA ASN A 566 -10.46 12.72 11.63
C ASN A 566 -9.72 11.56 10.98
N THR A 567 -8.89 11.90 10.01
CA THR A 567 -7.87 11.05 9.40
C THR A 567 -6.49 11.51 9.86
N PHE A 568 -5.64 10.59 10.32
CA PHE A 568 -4.30 10.88 10.85
C PHE A 568 -3.39 9.66 10.80
N PHE A 569 -2.09 9.84 11.06
CA PHE A 569 -1.12 8.76 11.15
C PHE A 569 -1.00 8.19 12.57
N ILE A 570 -0.76 6.87 12.65
CA ILE A 570 -0.36 6.17 13.87
C ILE A 570 1.00 5.47 13.68
N ASP A 571 1.76 5.36 14.77
CA ASP A 571 2.96 4.52 14.85
C ASP A 571 2.58 3.04 15.04
N LYS A 572 3.59 2.17 15.12
CA LYS A 572 3.38 0.73 15.30
C LYS A 572 2.80 0.40 16.67
N GLU A 573 2.95 1.24 17.67
CA GLU A 573 2.37 1.05 18.99
C GLU A 573 0.89 1.45 19.00
N GLY A 574 0.39 2.01 17.89
CA GLY A 574 -0.98 2.49 17.73
C GLY A 574 -1.18 3.90 18.28
N ASN A 575 -0.10 4.60 18.65
CA ASN A 575 -0.17 5.97 19.10
C ASN A 575 -0.24 6.90 17.89
N LYS A 576 -1.03 7.97 18.03
CA LYS A 576 -1.06 9.05 17.04
C LYS A 576 0.32 9.69 16.90
N VAL A 577 0.77 9.88 15.66
CA VAL A 577 2.04 10.58 15.37
C VAL A 577 1.79 12.09 15.51
N GLU A 578 2.34 12.72 16.55
CA GLU A 578 2.00 14.10 16.94
C GLU A 578 2.44 15.18 15.93
N ASN A 579 3.53 14.96 15.20
CA ASN A 579 4.11 15.97 14.29
C ASN A 579 3.61 15.84 12.84
N LEU A 580 2.59 15.02 12.58
CA LEU A 580 2.01 14.83 11.25
C LEU A 580 0.58 15.37 11.20
N PRO A 581 0.08 15.75 10.01
CA PRO A 581 -1.23 16.37 9.85
C PRO A 581 -2.37 15.50 10.36
N VAL A 582 -3.41 16.20 10.80
CA VAL A 582 -4.70 15.65 11.22
C VAL A 582 -5.73 16.36 10.36
N VAL A 583 -6.42 15.59 9.52
CA VAL A 583 -7.36 16.14 8.54
C VAL A 583 -8.77 15.73 8.94
N GLU A 584 -9.67 16.70 9.05
CA GLU A 584 -11.07 16.44 9.37
C GLU A 584 -11.75 15.68 8.21
N GLY A 585 -12.39 14.57 8.55
CA GLY A 585 -13.07 13.69 7.61
C GLY A 585 -12.54 12.26 7.64
N SER A 586 -13.04 11.46 6.70
CA SER A 586 -12.74 10.04 6.57
C SER A 586 -11.99 9.81 5.27
N GLY A 587 -10.84 9.14 5.33
CA GLY A 587 -10.02 8.94 4.14
C GLY A 587 -8.65 8.35 4.41
N THR A 588 -7.65 8.78 3.64
CA THR A 588 -6.28 8.28 3.73
C THR A 588 -5.28 9.42 3.60
N LEU A 589 -4.24 9.38 4.42
CA LEU A 589 -3.04 10.19 4.28
C LEU A 589 -1.90 9.33 3.73
N THR A 590 -1.17 9.85 2.75
CA THR A 590 -0.01 9.19 2.14
C THR A 590 1.16 10.16 2.12
N ILE A 591 2.34 9.71 2.58
CA ILE A 591 3.57 10.49 2.43
C ILE A 591 4.11 10.28 1.02
N GLU A 592 4.26 11.37 0.27
CA GLU A 592 4.76 11.42 -1.11
C GLU A 592 5.99 12.33 -1.16
N ASN A 593 7.18 11.75 -1.01
CA ASN A 593 8.44 12.50 -0.91
C ASN A 593 8.38 13.60 0.18
N GLU A 594 8.31 14.88 -0.22
CA GLU A 594 8.32 16.03 0.69
C GLU A 594 6.90 16.47 1.15
N LEU A 595 5.84 15.98 0.50
CA LEU A 595 4.46 16.32 0.84
C LEU A 595 3.68 15.12 1.42
N ILE A 596 2.58 15.44 2.06
CA ILE A 596 1.59 14.50 2.56
C ILE A 596 0.30 14.74 1.79
N LYS A 597 -0.07 13.79 0.94
CA LYS A 597 -1.34 13.78 0.23
C LYS A 597 -2.45 13.30 1.16
N ALA A 598 -3.48 14.11 1.30
CA ALA A 598 -4.73 13.74 1.95
C ALA A 598 -5.79 13.50 0.88
N TYR A 599 -6.30 12.27 0.82
CA TYR A 599 -7.54 11.96 0.11
C TYR A 599 -8.62 11.72 1.16
N VAL A 600 -9.31 12.80 1.54
CA VAL A 600 -10.25 12.81 2.66
C VAL A 600 -11.59 13.34 2.19
N ASP A 601 -12.65 12.60 2.48
CA ASP A 601 -14.01 12.90 2.04
C ASP A 601 -14.10 13.13 0.51
N TYR A 602 -13.38 12.33 -0.28
CA TYR A 602 -13.36 12.43 -1.76
C TYR A 602 -12.83 13.77 -2.31
N ARG A 603 -12.01 14.48 -1.53
CA ARG A 603 -11.26 15.67 -1.98
C ARG A 603 -9.77 15.48 -1.74
N ILE A 604 -8.95 16.09 -2.59
CA ILE A 604 -7.48 16.06 -2.48
C ILE A 604 -6.99 17.35 -1.84
N SER A 605 -6.08 17.20 -0.88
CA SER A 605 -5.23 18.29 -0.39
C SER A 605 -3.82 17.79 -0.10
N TYR A 606 -2.88 18.72 -0.08
CA TYR A 606 -1.46 18.46 0.16
C TYR A 606 -0.98 19.30 1.33
N PHE A 607 -0.25 18.66 2.23
CA PHE A 607 0.36 19.26 3.41
C PHE A 607 1.87 19.05 3.38
N ASP A 608 2.62 19.94 4.03
CA ASP A 608 4.02 19.64 4.34
C ASP A 608 4.12 18.67 5.54
N THR A 609 5.34 18.25 5.88
CA THR A 609 5.59 17.34 7.00
C THR A 609 5.33 17.95 8.37
N GLU A 610 5.14 19.27 8.48
CA GLU A 610 4.75 19.97 9.71
C GLU A 610 3.22 20.09 9.84
N GLY A 611 2.48 19.68 8.81
CA GLY A 611 1.03 19.72 8.74
C GLY A 611 0.46 21.05 8.24
N ASN A 612 1.28 21.92 7.64
CA ASN A 612 0.78 23.13 7.00
C ASN A 612 0.16 22.80 5.63
N LEU A 613 -0.99 23.40 5.33
CA LEU A 613 -1.64 23.23 4.03
C LEU A 613 -0.81 23.92 2.92
N ILE A 614 -0.44 23.14 1.91
CA ILE A 614 0.30 23.61 0.73
C ILE A 614 -0.64 23.86 -0.44
N TRP A 615 -1.61 22.97 -0.64
CA TRP A 615 -2.57 23.06 -1.73
C TRP A 615 -3.85 22.30 -1.38
N GLU A 616 -5.01 22.79 -1.81
CA GLU A 616 -6.28 22.07 -1.75
C GLU A 616 -7.08 22.32 -3.02
N GLU A 617 -7.96 21.37 -3.34
CA GLU A 617 -8.90 21.47 -4.44
C GLU A 617 -9.77 22.74 -4.31
N ASN A 618 -10.03 23.43 -5.43
CA ASN A 618 -10.73 24.70 -5.39
C ASN A 618 -12.22 24.51 -5.10
N SER A 619 -12.70 25.20 -4.07
CA SER A 619 -14.13 25.29 -3.73
C SER A 619 -14.88 26.38 -4.50
N VAL A 620 -14.19 27.17 -5.32
CA VAL A 620 -14.80 28.28 -6.09
C VAL A 620 -14.57 28.06 -7.58
N ILE A 621 -15.66 27.99 -8.34
CA ILE A 621 -15.65 27.89 -9.79
C ILE A 621 -16.19 29.18 -10.38
N HIS A 622 -15.33 29.93 -11.07
CA HIS A 622 -15.71 31.17 -11.74
C HIS A 622 -16.43 30.87 -13.06
N LEU A 623 -17.67 31.36 -13.21
CA LEU A 623 -18.44 31.23 -14.45
C LEU A 623 -18.06 32.35 -15.43
N ASN A 624 -18.01 33.58 -14.92
CA ASN A 624 -17.52 34.78 -15.60
C ASN A 624 -17.09 35.83 -14.56
N ASP A 625 -16.92 37.10 -14.95
CA ASP A 625 -16.51 38.18 -14.05
C ASP A 625 -17.55 38.50 -12.95
N GLN A 626 -18.82 38.12 -13.16
CA GLN A 626 -19.93 38.40 -12.24
C GLN A 626 -20.29 37.17 -11.38
N TYR A 627 -20.50 36.02 -12.02
CA TYR A 627 -21.05 34.84 -11.39
C TYR A 627 -19.99 33.80 -11.04
N LYS A 628 -20.19 33.12 -9.91
CA LYS A 628 -19.41 31.97 -9.49
C LYS A 628 -20.25 30.98 -8.72
N VAL A 629 -19.84 29.72 -8.78
CA VAL A 629 -20.37 28.62 -7.96
C VAL A 629 -19.36 28.36 -6.85
N ILE A 630 -19.86 28.29 -5.61
CA ILE A 630 -19.10 27.93 -4.42
C ILE A 630 -19.57 26.55 -3.99
N GLU A 631 -18.64 25.61 -3.82
CA GLU A 631 -18.87 24.32 -3.21
C GLU A 631 -19.02 24.47 -1.70
N GLU A 632 -20.09 23.88 -1.15
CA GLU A 632 -20.34 23.79 0.29
C GLU A 632 -20.40 22.30 0.68
N LYS A 633 -19.84 21.95 1.84
CA LYS A 633 -19.80 20.58 2.37
C LYS A 633 -20.86 20.39 3.45
N TYR A 634 -21.62 19.30 3.38
CA TYR A 634 -22.54 18.84 4.41
C TYR A 634 -22.24 17.38 4.79
N LYS A 635 -21.70 17.16 5.98
CA LYS A 635 -21.35 15.83 6.52
C LYS A 635 -21.82 15.69 7.97
N PRO A 636 -23.11 15.38 8.21
CA PRO A 636 -23.65 15.29 9.56
C PRO A 636 -23.14 14.08 10.35
N ASN A 637 -22.72 13.01 9.66
CA ASN A 637 -22.09 11.83 10.26
C ASN A 637 -21.25 11.07 9.21
N LYS A 638 -20.68 9.92 9.58
CA LYS A 638 -19.81 9.12 8.69
C LYS A 638 -20.51 8.47 7.49
N ASP A 639 -21.84 8.31 7.53
CA ASP A 639 -22.61 7.59 6.51
C ASP A 639 -23.23 8.55 5.48
N TYR A 640 -23.12 9.88 5.66
CA TYR A 640 -23.76 10.86 4.79
C TYR A 640 -22.82 12.02 4.46
N LEU A 641 -22.52 12.22 3.19
CA LEU A 641 -21.65 13.29 2.69
C LEU A 641 -22.26 13.90 1.43
N VAL A 642 -22.41 15.23 1.41
CA VAL A 642 -22.90 15.97 0.26
C VAL A 642 -22.03 17.20 0.03
N TYR A 643 -21.45 17.30 -1.16
CA TYR A 643 -20.94 18.55 -1.72
C TYR A 643 -22.04 19.17 -2.59
N TYR A 644 -22.39 20.43 -2.34
CA TYR A 644 -23.50 21.09 -3.04
C TYR A 644 -23.15 22.51 -3.49
N PRO A 645 -23.74 22.99 -4.61
CA PRO A 645 -23.41 24.29 -5.16
C PRO A 645 -24.17 25.42 -4.48
N LYS A 646 -23.48 26.54 -4.31
CA LYS A 646 -24.02 27.83 -3.89
C LYS A 646 -23.58 28.92 -4.86
N LEU A 647 -24.55 29.56 -5.49
CA LEU A 647 -24.36 30.65 -6.43
C LEU A 647 -24.03 31.96 -5.72
N LYS A 648 -23.17 32.75 -6.36
CA LYS A 648 -22.84 34.11 -5.96
C LYS A 648 -22.64 34.99 -7.19
N GLY A 649 -23.23 36.18 -7.18
CA GLY A 649 -23.10 37.17 -8.26
C GLY A 649 -24.43 37.68 -8.82
N MET A 650 -25.57 37.19 -8.32
CA MET A 650 -26.88 37.70 -8.70
C MET A 650 -27.09 39.10 -8.11
N GLU A 651 -27.78 39.97 -8.87
CA GLU A 651 -28.06 41.35 -8.48
C GLU A 651 -29.02 41.42 -7.28
N ASP A 652 -30.11 40.65 -7.33
CA ASP A 652 -31.05 40.50 -6.21
C ASP A 652 -30.57 39.43 -5.23
N LYS A 653 -30.24 39.87 -4.00
CA LYS A 653 -29.74 38.98 -2.95
C LYS A 653 -30.81 38.11 -2.30
N THR A 654 -32.06 38.55 -2.30
CA THR A 654 -33.16 37.73 -1.80
C THR A 654 -33.38 36.55 -2.75
N LEU A 655 -33.38 36.84 -4.05
CA LEU A 655 -33.48 35.83 -5.09
C LEU A 655 -32.26 34.88 -5.08
N GLU A 656 -31.04 35.41 -4.90
CA GLU A 656 -29.82 34.59 -4.72
C GLU A 656 -29.98 33.57 -3.59
N ASP A 657 -30.52 34.00 -2.44
CA ASP A 657 -30.77 33.13 -1.29
C ASP A 657 -31.87 32.10 -1.57
N GLU A 658 -32.93 32.47 -2.29
CA GLU A 658 -34.00 31.55 -2.70
C GLU A 658 -33.49 30.44 -3.64
N VAL A 659 -32.72 30.82 -4.65
CA VAL A 659 -32.08 29.87 -5.59
C VAL A 659 -31.12 28.95 -4.85
N ASN A 660 -30.30 29.48 -3.95
CA ASN A 660 -29.35 28.70 -3.15
C ASN A 660 -30.05 27.73 -2.19
N ASN A 661 -31.15 28.14 -1.55
CA ASN A 661 -31.95 27.25 -0.72
C ASN A 661 -32.56 26.12 -1.54
N ARG A 662 -33.04 26.40 -2.76
CA ARG A 662 -33.55 25.37 -3.68
C ARG A 662 -32.44 24.41 -4.11
N LEU A 663 -31.26 24.90 -4.47
CA LEU A 663 -30.10 24.07 -4.82
C LEU A 663 -29.68 23.14 -3.67
N LYS A 664 -29.66 23.65 -2.44
CA LYS A 664 -29.37 22.87 -1.23
C LYS A 664 -30.35 21.71 -1.05
N ILE A 665 -31.66 21.96 -1.21
CA ILE A 665 -32.69 20.93 -1.11
C ILE A 665 -32.55 19.89 -2.23
N LEU A 666 -32.36 20.36 -3.47
CA LEU A 666 -32.20 19.50 -4.64
C LEU A 666 -30.93 18.64 -4.58
N SER A 667 -29.89 19.10 -3.87
CA SER A 667 -28.67 18.33 -3.63
C SER A 667 -28.81 17.32 -2.49
N GLU A 668 -30.03 17.05 -2.00
CA GLU A 668 -30.31 16.11 -0.92
C GLU A 668 -29.65 16.48 0.43
N VAL A 669 -29.43 17.79 0.69
CA VAL A 669 -28.99 18.23 2.01
C VAL A 669 -30.19 18.21 2.97
N LYS A 670 -30.29 17.15 3.77
CA LYS A 670 -31.37 16.92 4.73
C LYS A 670 -30.85 16.73 6.16
N PRO A 671 -31.62 17.14 7.20
CA PRO A 671 -31.21 16.96 8.60
C PRO A 671 -31.03 15.48 8.96
N ILE A 672 -29.85 15.14 9.49
CA ILE A 672 -29.50 13.81 10.01
C ILE A 672 -28.86 13.97 11.38
N GLU A 673 -29.19 13.07 12.30
CA GLU A 673 -28.60 13.05 13.64
C GLU A 673 -27.16 12.51 13.60
N GLU A 674 -26.24 13.23 14.27
CA GLU A 674 -24.80 12.96 14.25
C GLU A 674 -24.42 11.57 14.78
N ASN A 675 -25.17 11.06 15.77
CA ASN A 675 -24.84 9.82 16.49
C ASN A 675 -25.68 8.60 16.07
N VAL A 676 -26.38 8.67 14.94
CA VAL A 676 -27.20 7.57 14.42
C VAL A 676 -26.44 6.77 13.37
N GLN A 677 -26.40 5.45 13.53
CA GLN A 677 -25.99 4.54 12.48
C GLN A 677 -27.12 4.45 11.44
N LEU A 678 -26.83 4.83 10.19
CA LEU A 678 -27.80 4.66 9.10
C LEU A 678 -27.78 3.21 8.59
N GLU A 679 -28.85 2.81 7.89
CA GLU A 679 -28.94 1.54 7.16
C GLU A 679 -28.38 1.66 5.72
N TYR A 680 -27.83 2.81 5.38
CA TYR A 680 -27.27 3.14 4.07
C TYR A 680 -26.17 4.18 4.20
N SER A 681 -25.30 4.27 3.19
CA SER A 681 -24.47 5.44 2.97
C SER A 681 -24.97 6.28 1.80
N TYR A 682 -24.77 7.60 1.85
CA TYR A 682 -25.07 8.51 0.74
C TYR A 682 -23.88 9.42 0.46
N LEU A 683 -23.46 9.45 -0.80
CA LEU A 683 -22.49 10.40 -1.32
C LEU A 683 -23.17 11.27 -2.38
N GLY A 684 -23.22 12.58 -2.19
CA GLY A 684 -23.74 13.54 -3.15
C GLY A 684 -22.65 14.52 -3.59
N ASP A 685 -22.66 14.89 -4.86
CA ASP A 685 -21.74 15.87 -5.45
C ASP A 685 -22.41 16.60 -6.63
N PHE A 686 -21.71 17.57 -7.24
CA PHE A 686 -22.21 18.31 -8.38
C PHE A 686 -21.12 18.62 -9.41
N LYS A 687 -21.53 18.94 -10.63
CA LYS A 687 -20.67 19.56 -11.64
C LYS A 687 -21.43 20.56 -12.49
N ILE A 688 -20.69 21.46 -13.13
CA ILE A 688 -21.25 22.35 -14.15
C ILE A 688 -21.29 21.58 -15.46
N GLU A 689 -22.50 21.38 -15.98
CA GLU A 689 -22.71 20.72 -17.27
C GLU A 689 -22.63 21.73 -18.43
N PHE A 690 -23.21 22.91 -18.23
CA PHE A 690 -23.23 23.96 -19.25
C PHE A 690 -23.38 25.34 -18.63
N PHE A 691 -22.67 26.32 -19.18
CA PHE A 691 -22.87 27.72 -18.85
C PHE A 691 -22.72 28.57 -20.12
N ASN A 692 -23.77 29.30 -20.49
CA ASN A 692 -23.71 30.25 -21.59
C ASN A 692 -24.68 31.41 -21.38
N LYS A 693 -24.21 32.64 -21.68
CA LYS A 693 -24.92 33.89 -21.38
C LYS A 693 -25.38 33.93 -19.91
N ASN A 694 -26.66 33.68 -19.66
CA ASN A 694 -27.28 33.73 -18.34
C ASN A 694 -27.71 32.35 -17.83
N LEU A 695 -27.75 31.32 -18.68
CA LEU A 695 -28.17 29.99 -18.26
C LEU A 695 -27.00 29.22 -17.66
N LEU A 696 -27.20 28.74 -16.43
CA LEU A 696 -26.36 27.76 -15.78
C LEU A 696 -27.08 26.41 -15.71
N VAL A 697 -26.43 25.37 -16.19
CA VAL A 697 -26.87 23.99 -16.05
C VAL A 697 -25.93 23.26 -15.09
N LEU A 698 -26.46 22.86 -13.92
CA LEU A 698 -25.75 22.04 -12.95
C LEU A 698 -26.29 20.62 -12.97
N GLU A 699 -25.38 19.65 -13.03
CA GLU A 699 -25.68 18.27 -12.71
C GLU A 699 -25.48 18.06 -11.21
N LEU A 700 -26.55 17.75 -10.49
CA LEU A 700 -26.49 17.32 -9.09
C LEU A 700 -26.67 15.80 -9.08
N HIS A 701 -25.70 15.08 -8.54
CA HIS A 701 -25.70 13.63 -8.56
C HIS A 701 -25.38 13.06 -7.19
N GLY A 702 -25.80 11.82 -6.96
CA GLY A 702 -25.45 11.13 -5.74
C GLY A 702 -25.62 9.63 -5.84
N TYR A 703 -25.09 8.92 -4.85
CA TYR A 703 -25.10 7.47 -4.78
C TYR A 703 -25.59 7.03 -3.42
N ASN A 704 -26.76 6.39 -3.39
CA ASN A 704 -27.35 5.83 -2.18
C ASN A 704 -27.04 4.34 -2.11
N PHE A 705 -26.26 3.91 -1.12
CA PHE A 705 -25.88 2.52 -0.94
C PHE A 705 -26.49 1.95 0.36
N PRO A 706 -27.63 1.24 0.29
CA PRO A 706 -28.12 0.45 1.41
C PRO A 706 -27.10 -0.62 1.80
N PHE A 707 -26.74 -0.69 3.08
CA PHE A 707 -25.73 -1.64 3.54
C PHE A 707 -26.19 -3.08 3.30
N GLY A 708 -25.29 -3.91 2.76
CA GLY A 708 -25.59 -5.31 2.40
C GLY A 708 -26.32 -5.50 1.07
N ALA A 709 -26.67 -4.41 0.35
CA ALA A 709 -27.16 -4.52 -1.01
C ALA A 709 -26.04 -4.93 -1.99
N ALA A 710 -26.41 -5.54 -3.12
CA ALA A 710 -25.46 -5.90 -4.17
C ALA A 710 -24.82 -4.67 -4.84
N HIS A 711 -25.58 -3.58 -4.94
CA HIS A 711 -25.13 -2.26 -5.38
C HIS A 711 -26.07 -1.20 -4.81
N GLY A 712 -25.60 0.04 -4.76
CA GLY A 712 -26.41 1.21 -4.49
C GLY A 712 -27.18 1.68 -5.72
N MET A 713 -27.95 2.75 -5.56
CA MET A 713 -28.70 3.40 -6.63
C MET A 713 -28.18 4.81 -6.84
N PRO A 714 -27.66 5.13 -8.05
CA PRO A 714 -27.30 6.49 -8.38
C PRO A 714 -28.58 7.31 -8.61
N ASN A 715 -28.54 8.57 -8.22
CA ASN A 715 -29.53 9.59 -8.56
C ASN A 715 -28.81 10.72 -9.29
N LYS A 716 -29.49 11.36 -10.24
CA LYS A 716 -28.97 12.48 -11.01
C LYS A 716 -30.10 13.39 -11.45
N ILE A 717 -29.94 14.68 -11.22
CA ILE A 717 -30.84 15.74 -11.67
C ILE A 717 -30.05 16.87 -12.33
N TYR A 718 -30.65 17.52 -13.32
CA TYR A 718 -30.09 18.72 -13.94
C TYR A 718 -30.96 19.93 -13.64
N THR A 719 -30.35 20.95 -13.04
CA THR A 719 -30.97 22.26 -12.85
C THR A 719 -30.62 23.15 -14.04
N LYS A 720 -31.57 23.91 -14.57
CA LYS A 720 -31.37 24.86 -15.68
C LYS A 720 -31.82 26.22 -15.20
N ILE A 721 -30.89 27.03 -14.75
CA ILE A 721 -31.14 28.23 -13.94
C ILE A 721 -30.78 29.46 -14.74
N ASP A 722 -31.72 30.38 -14.93
CA ASP A 722 -31.39 31.73 -15.41
C ASP A 722 -30.82 32.56 -14.25
N LEU A 723 -29.55 32.93 -14.34
CA LEU A 723 -28.84 33.66 -13.28
C LEU A 723 -29.26 35.13 -13.14
N THR A 724 -30.12 35.64 -14.02
CA THR A 724 -30.68 37.00 -13.93
C THR A 724 -32.05 37.00 -13.27
N THR A 725 -32.91 36.02 -13.59
CA THR A 725 -34.28 35.94 -13.06
C THR A 725 -34.44 34.94 -11.91
N GLY A 726 -33.49 34.03 -11.72
CA GLY A 726 -33.54 32.94 -10.74
C GLY A 726 -34.48 31.80 -11.12
N GLU A 727 -35.04 31.82 -12.33
CA GLU A 727 -36.01 30.83 -12.80
C GLU A 727 -35.34 29.47 -13.06
N PHE A 728 -36.03 28.39 -12.72
CA PHE A 728 -35.61 27.01 -13.02
C PHE A 728 -36.49 26.43 -14.11
N TYR A 729 -35.94 26.22 -15.29
CA TYR A 729 -36.71 25.78 -16.45
C TYR A 729 -37.06 24.29 -16.43
N GLU A 730 -38.30 23.99 -16.82
CA GLU A 730 -38.83 22.67 -17.12
C GLU A 730 -38.77 22.38 -18.63
N LEU A 731 -39.01 21.12 -19.03
CA LEU A 731 -38.86 20.70 -20.43
C LEU A 731 -39.82 21.46 -21.35
N LYS A 732 -41.06 21.67 -20.88
CA LYS A 732 -42.11 22.39 -21.60
C LYS A 732 -41.72 23.84 -21.95
N ASP A 733 -40.89 24.49 -21.14
CA ASP A 733 -40.56 25.91 -21.28
C ASP A 733 -39.68 26.18 -22.52
N LEU A 734 -39.07 25.13 -23.09
CA LEU A 734 -38.27 25.20 -24.31
C LEU A 734 -39.14 25.31 -25.57
N PHE A 735 -40.41 24.91 -25.49
CA PHE A 735 -41.26 24.66 -26.65
C PHE A 735 -42.44 25.63 -26.76
N LYS A 736 -43.00 25.75 -27.97
CA LYS A 736 -44.24 26.49 -28.21
C LYS A 736 -45.42 25.75 -27.56
N GLU A 737 -46.39 26.47 -26.99
CA GLU A 737 -47.54 25.87 -26.25
C GLU A 737 -48.29 24.80 -27.06
N ASP A 738 -48.47 24.99 -28.38
CA ASP A 738 -49.22 24.07 -29.25
C ASP A 738 -48.36 23.01 -29.97
N SER A 739 -47.07 22.86 -29.61
CA SER A 739 -46.11 22.06 -30.38
C SER A 739 -46.22 20.54 -30.24
N ASN A 740 -46.91 20.03 -29.21
CA ASN A 740 -46.92 18.61 -28.85
C ASN A 740 -45.50 18.00 -28.77
N TYR A 741 -44.59 18.69 -28.08
CA TYR A 741 -43.19 18.29 -27.97
C TYR A 741 -43.00 16.85 -27.44
N VAL A 742 -43.85 16.39 -26.50
CA VAL A 742 -43.78 15.02 -25.96
C VAL A 742 -43.82 13.98 -27.07
N LYS A 743 -44.77 14.12 -28.00
CA LYS A 743 -44.89 13.19 -29.12
C LYS A 743 -43.68 13.29 -30.06
N VAL A 744 -43.30 14.52 -30.44
CA VAL A 744 -42.18 14.75 -31.38
C VAL A 744 -40.88 14.15 -30.84
N LEU A 745 -40.53 14.44 -29.58
CA LEU A 745 -39.33 13.90 -28.95
C LEU A 745 -39.42 12.38 -28.76
N SER A 746 -40.60 11.85 -28.45
CA SER A 746 -40.80 10.40 -28.34
C SER A 746 -40.57 9.67 -29.65
N ASP A 747 -41.07 10.23 -30.75
CA ASP A 747 -40.90 9.66 -32.09
C ASP A 747 -39.41 9.67 -32.49
N ILE A 748 -38.68 10.75 -32.20
CA ILE A 748 -37.23 10.86 -32.47
C ILE A 748 -36.45 9.79 -31.68
N ILE A 749 -36.66 9.69 -30.37
CA ILE A 749 -35.96 8.74 -29.51
C ILE A 749 -36.31 7.30 -29.90
N GLY A 750 -37.57 7.02 -30.22
CA GLY A 750 -37.99 5.70 -30.70
C GLY A 750 -37.27 5.27 -31.99
N GLU A 751 -37.09 6.20 -32.94
CA GLU A 751 -36.32 5.93 -34.15
C GLU A 751 -34.82 5.81 -33.88
N GLN A 752 -34.26 6.56 -32.92
CA GLN A 752 -32.87 6.38 -32.49
C GLN A 752 -32.65 4.97 -31.90
N ILE A 753 -33.50 4.53 -30.97
CA ILE A 753 -33.41 3.19 -30.36
C ILE A 753 -33.51 2.09 -31.42
N LYS A 754 -34.38 2.26 -32.41
CA LYS A 754 -34.63 1.25 -33.45
C LYS A 754 -33.51 1.16 -34.48
N ASN A 755 -32.88 2.29 -34.83
CA ASN A 755 -31.99 2.36 -35.98
C ASN A 755 -30.50 2.61 -35.63
N ASN A 756 -30.17 2.99 -34.39
CA ASN A 756 -28.79 3.19 -33.95
C ASN A 756 -28.30 1.99 -33.10
N PRO A 757 -27.33 1.20 -33.59
CA PRO A 757 -26.76 0.07 -32.84
C PRO A 757 -26.18 0.43 -31.48
N GLU A 758 -25.79 1.69 -31.25
CA GLU A 758 -25.32 2.19 -29.96
C GLU A 758 -26.34 1.93 -28.84
N TYR A 759 -27.64 1.95 -29.15
CA TYR A 759 -28.71 1.73 -28.19
C TYR A 759 -29.18 0.27 -28.13
N SER A 760 -28.40 -0.69 -28.61
CA SER A 760 -28.78 -2.12 -28.59
C SER A 760 -28.93 -2.71 -27.18
N TYR A 761 -28.46 -2.01 -26.15
CA TYR A 761 -28.59 -2.40 -24.75
C TYR A 761 -29.96 -2.06 -24.13
N ILE A 762 -30.80 -1.29 -24.83
CA ILE A 762 -32.16 -0.98 -24.40
C ILE A 762 -33.01 -2.25 -24.39
N PHE A 763 -33.86 -2.41 -23.37
CA PHE A 763 -34.72 -3.58 -23.31
C PHE A 763 -35.71 -3.61 -24.49
N PRO A 764 -35.91 -4.77 -25.12
CA PRO A 764 -36.93 -4.90 -26.15
C PRO A 764 -38.31 -4.47 -25.62
N ASP A 765 -39.02 -3.65 -26.39
CA ASP A 765 -40.38 -3.16 -26.11
C ASP A 765 -40.56 -2.36 -24.79
N SER A 766 -39.48 -1.90 -24.14
CA SER A 766 -39.60 -1.13 -22.89
C SER A 766 -39.87 0.36 -23.09
N TYR A 767 -39.49 0.90 -24.25
CA TYR A 767 -39.65 2.31 -24.56
C TYR A 767 -41.08 2.64 -25.03
N ASN A 768 -41.80 3.46 -24.26
CA ASN A 768 -43.20 3.82 -24.52
C ASN A 768 -43.40 5.32 -24.78
N GLY A 769 -42.33 6.05 -25.09
CA GLY A 769 -42.32 7.51 -25.17
C GLY A 769 -41.85 8.20 -23.89
N ILE A 770 -41.65 9.51 -23.97
CA ILE A 770 -41.24 10.35 -22.83
C ILE A 770 -42.44 10.85 -22.04
N LYS A 771 -42.21 11.26 -20.79
CA LYS A 771 -43.19 11.99 -19.96
C LYS A 771 -43.10 13.51 -20.22
N GLU A 772 -44.12 14.27 -19.84
CA GLU A 772 -44.08 15.75 -19.92
C GLU A 772 -42.94 16.34 -19.07
N ASP A 773 -42.70 15.73 -17.90
CA ASP A 773 -41.66 16.09 -16.95
C ASP A 773 -40.39 15.23 -17.10
N GLN A 774 -40.15 14.65 -18.29
CA GLN A 774 -39.00 13.78 -18.53
C GLN A 774 -37.68 14.50 -18.16
N PRO A 775 -36.78 13.86 -17.40
CA PRO A 775 -35.49 14.43 -17.06
C PRO A 775 -34.66 14.79 -18.31
N PHE A 776 -34.07 15.98 -18.29
CA PHE A 776 -33.35 16.53 -19.41
C PHE A 776 -32.30 17.56 -19.01
N TYR A 777 -31.38 17.82 -19.92
CA TYR A 777 -30.48 18.97 -19.88
C TYR A 777 -30.23 19.54 -21.28
N VAL A 778 -29.62 20.71 -21.34
CA VAL A 778 -29.32 21.42 -22.58
C VAL A 778 -27.84 21.73 -22.67
N SER A 779 -27.36 21.77 -23.91
CA SER A 779 -26.03 22.25 -24.26
C SER A 779 -26.17 23.39 -25.27
N LYS A 780 -25.06 23.82 -25.86
CA LYS A 780 -25.08 24.82 -26.93
C LYS A 780 -25.88 24.37 -28.17
N ASP A 781 -25.77 23.10 -28.55
CA ASP A 781 -26.19 22.64 -29.88
C ASP A 781 -27.29 21.55 -29.84
N ALA A 782 -27.63 21.03 -28.67
CA ALA A 782 -28.60 19.95 -28.52
C ALA A 782 -29.32 19.92 -27.17
N LEU A 783 -30.54 19.36 -27.20
CA LEU A 783 -31.31 18.88 -26.05
C LEU A 783 -30.89 17.43 -25.75
N TYR A 784 -30.80 17.09 -24.47
CA TYR A 784 -30.51 15.73 -24.02
C TYR A 784 -31.64 15.22 -23.12
N ILE A 785 -32.24 14.10 -23.49
CA ILE A 785 -33.27 13.42 -22.70
C ILE A 785 -32.67 12.17 -22.08
N TYR A 786 -32.87 11.95 -20.78
CA TYR A 786 -32.33 10.77 -20.12
C TYR A 786 -33.36 10.01 -19.29
N PHE A 787 -33.03 8.75 -19.02
CA PHE A 787 -33.83 7.78 -18.26
C PHE A 787 -33.06 7.30 -17.04
N TYR A 788 -33.77 6.98 -15.97
CA TYR A 788 -33.14 6.43 -14.77
C TYR A 788 -32.67 4.98 -14.98
N PRO A 789 -31.69 4.49 -14.21
CA PRO A 789 -31.31 3.08 -14.23
C PRO A 789 -32.55 2.17 -14.05
N TYR A 790 -32.60 1.08 -14.81
CA TYR A 790 -33.73 0.14 -14.89
C TYR A 790 -35.02 0.65 -15.56
N GLU A 791 -35.14 1.93 -15.92
CA GLU A 791 -36.37 2.43 -16.54
C GLU A 791 -36.60 1.81 -17.92
N ILE A 792 -35.56 1.79 -18.76
CA ILE A 792 -35.60 1.20 -20.11
C ILE A 792 -34.37 0.34 -20.45
N ALA A 793 -33.41 0.20 -19.54
CA ALA A 793 -32.13 -0.46 -19.78
C ALA A 793 -31.59 -1.11 -18.50
N PRO A 794 -30.68 -2.11 -18.57
CA PRO A 794 -30.07 -2.68 -17.39
C PRO A 794 -29.22 -1.66 -16.63
N TYR A 795 -28.98 -1.88 -15.33
CA TYR A 795 -28.17 -0.99 -14.50
C TYR A 795 -26.79 -0.65 -15.08
N ALA A 796 -26.16 -1.61 -15.76
CA ALA A 796 -24.85 -1.42 -16.40
C ALA A 796 -24.85 -0.32 -17.48
N ALA A 797 -26.00 0.01 -18.06
CA ALA A 797 -26.16 1.10 -19.01
C ALA A 797 -26.21 2.49 -18.34
N GLY A 798 -26.24 2.55 -17.01
CA GLY A 798 -26.31 3.80 -16.25
C GLY A 798 -27.61 4.56 -16.51
N PHE A 799 -27.47 5.79 -17.00
CA PHE A 799 -28.58 6.66 -17.39
C PHE A 799 -28.66 6.75 -18.92
N PRO A 800 -29.47 5.92 -19.60
CA PRO A 800 -29.65 6.02 -21.05
C PRO A 800 -29.99 7.46 -21.44
N THR A 801 -29.16 8.06 -22.30
CA THR A 801 -29.25 9.48 -22.66
C THR A 801 -29.29 9.61 -24.18
N PHE A 802 -30.26 10.37 -24.67
CA PHE A 802 -30.53 10.58 -26.09
C PHE A 802 -30.27 12.04 -26.44
N LYS A 803 -29.36 12.26 -27.39
CA LYS A 803 -29.05 13.58 -27.93
C LYS A 803 -30.02 13.91 -29.05
N ILE A 804 -30.64 15.09 -28.97
CA ILE A 804 -31.56 15.63 -29.97
C ILE A 804 -31.02 16.99 -30.41
N PRO A 805 -30.33 17.05 -31.57
CA PRO A 805 -29.85 18.31 -32.14
C PRO A 805 -30.97 19.34 -32.28
N TYR A 806 -30.69 20.62 -31.97
CA TYR A 806 -31.73 21.66 -32.08
C TYR A 806 -32.23 21.84 -33.50
N GLU A 807 -31.39 21.58 -34.51
CA GLU A 807 -31.77 21.63 -35.92
C GLU A 807 -32.93 20.66 -36.26
N ASP A 808 -33.03 19.52 -35.57
CA ASP A 808 -34.08 18.52 -35.80
C ASP A 808 -35.43 18.91 -35.18
N ILE A 809 -35.42 19.84 -34.23
CA ILE A 809 -36.59 20.26 -33.44
C ILE A 809 -36.84 21.76 -33.47
N MET A 810 -36.18 22.51 -34.35
CA MET A 810 -36.25 23.97 -34.39
C MET A 810 -37.68 24.48 -34.61
N ASP A 811 -38.48 23.77 -35.40
CA ASP A 811 -39.88 24.13 -35.70
C ASP A 811 -40.77 24.16 -34.45
N ILE A 812 -40.42 23.42 -33.39
CA ILE A 812 -41.18 23.36 -32.14
C ILE A 812 -40.61 24.21 -31.00
N ILE A 813 -39.35 24.67 -31.11
CA ILE A 813 -38.68 25.49 -30.09
C ILE A 813 -39.30 26.90 -30.04
N ASN A 814 -39.56 27.41 -28.83
CA ASN A 814 -39.99 28.79 -28.63
C ASN A 814 -38.78 29.73 -28.59
N GLU A 815 -38.31 30.16 -29.76
CA GLU A 815 -37.14 31.05 -29.91
C GLU A 815 -37.31 32.42 -29.22
N THR A 816 -38.55 32.84 -29.01
CA THR A 816 -38.87 34.08 -28.30
C THR A 816 -39.06 33.89 -26.79
N GLY A 817 -39.10 32.64 -26.33
CA GLY A 817 -39.27 32.27 -24.94
C GLY A 817 -38.03 32.57 -24.09
N GLU A 818 -38.24 32.76 -22.80
CA GLU A 818 -37.17 33.11 -21.86
C GLU A 818 -36.12 32.01 -21.78
N PHE A 819 -36.52 30.74 -21.74
CA PHE A 819 -35.58 29.62 -21.67
C PHE A 819 -34.61 29.63 -22.85
N TRP A 820 -35.08 29.69 -24.10
CA TRP A 820 -34.19 29.72 -25.26
C TRP A 820 -33.25 30.94 -25.24
N ARG A 821 -33.77 32.13 -24.94
CA ARG A 821 -33.00 33.39 -24.91
C ARG A 821 -31.95 33.43 -23.80
N SER A 822 -32.14 32.67 -22.72
CA SER A 822 -31.18 32.62 -21.61
C SER A 822 -29.81 32.07 -22.04
N PHE A 823 -29.74 31.30 -23.14
CA PHE A 823 -28.49 30.72 -23.65
C PHE A 823 -28.26 30.83 -25.18
N ASN A 824 -29.22 31.28 -25.98
CA ASN A 824 -29.07 31.50 -27.43
C ASN A 824 -29.12 32.97 -27.85
#